data_AF-A0A946YPS8-F1
#
_entry.id   AF-A0A946YPS8-F1
#
_cell.length_a   1.000
_cell.length_b   1.000
_cell.length_c   1.000
_cell.angle_alpha   90.00
_cell.angle_beta   90.00
_cell.angle_gamma   90.00
#
_symmetry.space_group_name_H-M   'P 1'
#
loop_
_entity.id
_entity.type
_entity.pdbx_description
1 polymer ?
#
loop_
_entity_poly.entity_id
_entity_poly.type
_entity_poly.pdbx_seq_one_letter_code
_entity_poly.pdbx_strand_id
1 'polypeptide(L)'
;MTTAIGMDSLDLDLDLDVQSLDPGDAAQAAALTAPVAAQLDRVSILLAHENPERGEATKAIFKDASWSTHCHRVTSIEDLGDSLQQQPWDMIIAYADSSLFMPAVIGKQIEQAGACIRSIYLDDSYSSTNALQITQCGFHDYLTEQEHERLLFAVQREALALKNERTALSSESVLAEAEAKSKLLLDSTADAIAYVADGMLIHANNVFVEQLGFNSVEDIELQPFMDFVAKDDESQIRKILRQLDAGASDLPDTQLKLVDAGQNERDVEIAFATASHDGESCTQIILRGAAAGGSTNTAPTAAIAERDTATPSSTDAGPAAASPAAVSIAIDTPSSLHALAELAGKGMMYFVSLCNVANFRAAMDFNSHTQLLQAIQEKIASLVPDNAHIANYAGENWVIAVPESETGAEASLGREICNAIDPLISTHTGAAADKYTAIGISKYGIADLSAQDAIEKSFNVCASQLKTGGFKVFAPRIDNAQGSAALRSAMELDRLKIKYQPIIGLHNQSTQWYEAFIFMRNDAGIEQDASALVDSLGIEKDNVALDQWLVNEAISALSSLVYENSQISLTVPLTSSAVASGEFAEWLLATMQASSLPKDCLSFSITAEQGQDYEAQSKALLTKLLENGFKSTITDVGSDQLAVVKACRPDYVQLHTSFTEKLNAEEDNTKEALKSAISQAGEMDAVCIATGVNTAADLAQLWQTGIPYVQGTYLQAPLGSMSYEFSDIA
;
A
#
# COMPACT_ATOMS: atom_id res chain seq x y z
N MET A 1 64.91 48.48 -38.53
CA MET A 1 63.45 48.26 -38.65
C MET A 1 63.23 46.79 -38.30
N THR A 2 63.24 46.34 -37.04
CA THR A 2 62.47 46.79 -35.87
C THR A 2 61.02 46.97 -36.29
N THR A 3 60.13 46.01 -36.03
CA THR A 3 59.55 45.78 -34.69
C THR A 3 59.21 44.30 -34.41
N ALA A 4 59.44 43.91 -33.16
CA ALA A 4 58.96 42.68 -32.53
C ALA A 4 57.44 42.77 -32.27
N ILE A 5 56.74 41.63 -32.33
CA ILE A 5 55.47 41.41 -31.63
C ILE A 5 55.60 40.04 -30.98
N GLY A 6 55.67 40.03 -29.64
CA GLY A 6 55.72 38.84 -28.80
C GLY A 6 54.41 38.07 -28.87
N MET A 7 54.52 36.74 -28.86
CA MET A 7 53.44 35.86 -28.45
C MET A 7 53.54 35.76 -26.93
N ASP A 8 52.88 36.68 -26.23
CA ASP A 8 52.63 36.53 -24.80
C ASP A 8 51.49 35.53 -24.63
N SER A 9 51.72 34.56 -23.75
CA SER A 9 50.71 33.75 -23.11
C SER A 9 49.64 34.68 -22.53
N LEU A 10 48.38 34.50 -22.94
CA LEU A 10 47.28 34.90 -22.07
C LEU A 10 47.22 33.86 -20.95
N ASP A 11 48.08 34.04 -19.95
CA ASP A 11 47.79 33.62 -18.58
C ASP A 11 46.58 34.45 -18.14
N LEU A 12 45.38 33.91 -18.37
CA LEU A 12 44.19 34.33 -17.65
C LEU A 12 44.33 33.73 -16.24
N ASP A 13 45.12 34.41 -15.40
CA ASP A 13 45.03 34.27 -13.96
C ASP A 13 43.60 34.66 -13.58
N LEU A 14 42.75 33.65 -13.40
CA LEU A 14 41.52 33.76 -12.63
C LEU A 14 41.96 33.93 -11.17
N ASP A 15 42.39 35.15 -10.83
CA ASP A 15 42.46 35.62 -9.45
C ASP A 15 41.01 35.70 -8.92
N LEU A 16 40.49 34.54 -8.50
CA LEU A 16 39.38 34.49 -7.57
C LEU A 16 39.92 34.99 -6.23
N ASP A 17 39.79 36.29 -6.01
CA ASP A 17 40.15 36.95 -4.76
C ASP A 17 39.18 36.48 -3.65
N VAL A 18 39.48 35.34 -3.01
CA VAL A 18 38.63 34.69 -1.99
C VAL A 18 38.47 35.55 -0.73
N GLN A 19 39.17 36.68 -0.61
CA GLN A 19 39.04 37.61 0.52
C GLN A 19 38.01 38.74 0.31
N SER A 20 37.30 38.79 -0.83
CA SER A 20 36.30 39.84 -1.10
C SER A 20 34.89 39.32 -1.40
N LEU A 21 34.54 38.10 -0.99
CA LEU A 21 33.14 37.65 -1.03
C LEU A 21 32.35 38.42 0.03
N ASP A 22 31.49 39.32 -0.42
CA ASP A 22 30.55 40.07 0.40
C ASP A 22 29.68 39.05 1.17
N PRO A 23 29.36 39.22 2.47
CA PRO A 23 28.55 38.26 3.23
C PRO A 23 27.17 37.98 2.59
N GLY A 24 26.71 38.86 1.70
CA GLY A 24 25.51 38.70 0.89
C GLY A 24 25.63 37.58 -0.16
N ASP A 25 26.79 37.36 -0.79
CA ASP A 25 26.96 36.35 -1.84
C ASP A 25 27.04 34.92 -1.26
N ALA A 26 27.62 34.77 -0.06
CA ALA A 26 27.58 33.50 0.67
C ALA A 26 26.15 33.13 1.10
N ALA A 27 25.35 34.12 1.50
CA ALA A 27 23.93 33.93 1.78
C ALA A 27 23.12 33.62 0.50
N GLN A 28 23.51 34.16 -0.65
CA GLN A 28 22.87 33.92 -1.94
C GLN A 28 23.20 32.52 -2.50
N ALA A 29 24.43 32.03 -2.33
CA ALA A 29 24.82 30.65 -2.62
C ALA A 29 24.15 29.64 -1.69
N ALA A 30 24.02 29.96 -0.39
CA ALA A 30 23.24 29.18 0.58
C ALA A 30 21.73 29.18 0.26
N ALA A 31 21.19 30.30 -0.24
CA ALA A 31 19.78 30.42 -0.65
C ALA A 31 19.45 29.68 -1.97
N LEU A 32 20.45 29.44 -2.83
CA LEU A 32 20.30 28.62 -4.05
C LEU A 32 20.41 27.11 -3.76
N THR A 33 21.05 26.72 -2.66
CA THR A 33 21.22 25.30 -2.23
C THR A 33 20.15 24.83 -1.25
N ALA A 34 19.57 25.74 -0.46
CA ALA A 34 18.46 25.47 0.47
C ALA A 34 17.20 24.83 -0.14
N PRO A 35 16.75 25.15 -1.38
CA PRO A 35 15.56 24.52 -1.98
C PRO A 35 15.82 23.06 -2.40
N VAL A 36 17.07 22.69 -2.67
CA VAL A 36 17.46 21.36 -3.16
C VAL A 36 17.69 20.39 -1.99
N ALA A 37 18.16 20.88 -0.84
CA ALA A 37 18.31 20.05 0.37
C ALA A 37 16.95 19.62 0.95
N ALA A 38 15.90 20.42 0.74
CA ALA A 38 14.53 20.11 1.16
C ALA A 38 13.82 19.05 0.30
N GLN A 39 14.39 18.68 -0.86
CA GLN A 39 13.79 17.73 -1.80
C GLN A 39 14.33 16.29 -1.69
N LEU A 40 15.37 16.08 -0.87
CA LEU A 40 15.98 14.78 -0.67
C LEU A 40 15.50 14.23 0.69
N ASP A 41 14.87 13.05 0.65
CA ASP A 41 14.66 12.24 1.84
C ASP A 41 16.00 11.79 2.42
N ARG A 42 15.98 11.02 3.52
CA ARG A 42 17.17 10.44 4.13
C ARG A 42 18.02 9.68 3.09
N VAL A 43 19.28 10.09 2.89
CA VAL A 43 20.21 9.45 1.92
C VAL A 43 20.94 8.28 2.57
N SER A 44 20.92 7.11 1.93
CA SER A 44 21.60 5.90 2.42
C SER A 44 22.97 5.73 1.76
N ILE A 45 24.03 5.75 2.57
CA ILE A 45 25.42 5.81 2.12
C ILE A 45 26.21 4.62 2.67
N LEU A 46 26.88 3.89 1.78
CA LEU A 46 27.92 2.92 2.12
C LEU A 46 29.26 3.60 2.24
N LEU A 47 29.92 3.43 3.38
CA LEU A 47 31.27 3.91 3.64
C LEU A 47 32.23 2.72 3.51
N ALA A 48 32.97 2.64 2.41
CA ALA A 48 33.84 1.53 2.08
C ALA A 48 35.23 1.72 2.69
N HIS A 49 35.41 1.26 3.93
CA HIS A 49 36.69 1.38 4.64
C HIS A 49 36.87 0.44 5.85
N GLU A 50 38.08 -0.11 6.00
CA GLU A 50 38.47 -0.99 7.11
C GLU A 50 38.60 -0.24 8.45
N ASN A 51 39.14 0.97 8.43
CA ASN A 51 39.30 1.83 9.61
C ASN A 51 37.95 2.48 10.02
N PRO A 52 37.47 2.28 11.26
CA PRO A 52 36.24 2.91 11.76
C PRO A 52 36.34 4.45 11.85
N GLU A 53 37.52 5.01 12.12
CA GLU A 53 37.71 6.45 12.28
C GLU A 53 37.37 7.23 11.00
N ARG A 54 37.64 6.64 9.82
CA ARG A 54 37.27 7.23 8.52
C ARG A 54 35.76 7.38 8.38
N GLY A 55 35.02 6.33 8.75
CA GLY A 55 33.57 6.35 8.70
C GLY A 55 32.96 7.35 9.69
N GLU A 56 33.54 7.49 10.87
CA GLU A 56 33.10 8.48 11.88
C GLU A 56 33.39 9.92 11.45
N ALA A 57 34.55 10.18 10.85
CA ALA A 57 34.90 11.50 10.33
C ALA A 57 33.91 11.97 9.24
N THR A 58 33.60 11.10 8.27
CA THR A 58 32.61 11.44 7.23
C THR A 58 31.19 11.58 7.79
N LYS A 59 30.80 10.77 8.78
CA LYS A 59 29.52 10.96 9.50
C LYS A 59 29.45 12.28 10.24
N ALA A 60 30.56 12.73 10.84
CA ALA A 60 30.63 14.02 11.53
C ALA A 60 30.41 15.19 10.55
N ILE A 61 31.02 15.14 9.35
CA ILE A 61 30.80 16.15 8.30
C ILE A 61 29.31 16.27 7.95
N PHE A 62 28.61 15.15 7.76
CA PHE A 62 27.16 15.18 7.48
C PHE A 62 26.33 15.68 8.66
N LYS A 63 26.71 15.30 9.89
CA LYS A 63 26.01 15.73 11.11
C LYS A 63 26.14 17.23 11.34
N ASP A 64 27.33 17.79 11.15
CA ASP A 64 27.60 19.22 11.30
C ASP A 64 26.82 20.05 10.26
N ALA A 65 26.61 19.48 9.07
CA ALA A 65 25.76 20.06 8.03
C ALA A 65 24.25 19.85 8.25
N SER A 66 23.82 19.25 9.37
CA SER A 66 22.41 18.91 9.66
C SER A 66 21.74 18.03 8.60
N TRP A 67 22.52 17.18 7.91
CA TRP A 67 22.01 16.29 6.88
C TRP A 67 21.50 14.96 7.47
N SER A 68 20.30 14.56 7.05
CA SER A 68 19.72 13.26 7.43
C SER A 68 20.31 12.16 6.54
N THR A 69 21.30 11.42 7.06
CA THR A 69 21.94 10.31 6.35
C THR A 69 21.81 8.99 7.11
N HIS A 70 21.72 7.88 6.38
CA HIS A 70 21.93 6.53 6.91
C HIS A 70 23.29 6.03 6.42
N CYS A 71 24.30 6.06 7.29
CA CYS A 71 25.64 5.64 6.91
C CYS A 71 25.98 4.26 7.50
N HIS A 72 26.22 3.28 6.63
CA HIS A 72 26.71 1.95 6.99
C HIS A 72 28.14 1.76 6.50
N ARG A 73 29.01 1.21 7.35
CA ARG A 73 30.42 1.03 7.02
C ARG A 73 30.64 -0.42 6.61
N VAL A 74 31.20 -0.62 5.42
CA VAL A 74 31.60 -1.94 4.94
C VAL A 74 33.10 -2.12 5.10
N THR A 75 33.48 -3.29 5.57
CA THR A 75 34.83 -3.58 6.07
C THR A 75 35.61 -4.58 5.24
N SER A 76 34.92 -5.30 4.34
CA SER A 76 35.51 -6.23 3.39
C SER A 76 34.79 -6.17 2.05
N ILE A 77 35.37 -6.80 1.01
CA ILE A 77 34.73 -6.90 -0.31
C ILE A 77 33.51 -7.83 -0.27
N GLU A 78 33.52 -8.86 0.57
CA GLU A 78 32.36 -9.73 0.79
C GLU A 78 31.20 -8.94 1.43
N ASP A 79 31.50 -8.18 2.49
CA ASP A 79 30.54 -7.29 3.17
C ASP A 79 30.00 -6.19 2.24
N LEU A 80 30.83 -5.66 1.33
CA LEU A 80 30.38 -4.75 0.28
C LEU A 80 29.40 -5.43 -0.69
N GLY A 81 29.70 -6.64 -1.15
CA GLY A 81 28.81 -7.42 -2.02
C GLY A 81 27.48 -7.74 -1.35
N ASP A 82 27.51 -8.24 -0.13
CA ASP A 82 26.31 -8.54 0.67
C ASP A 82 25.47 -7.29 0.92
N SER A 83 26.13 -6.18 1.27
CA SER A 83 25.46 -4.90 1.51
C SER A 83 24.74 -4.38 0.26
N LEU A 84 25.36 -4.51 -0.92
CA LEU A 84 24.76 -4.11 -2.19
C LEU A 84 23.50 -4.91 -2.55
N GLN A 85 23.35 -6.13 -2.01
CA GLN A 85 22.17 -6.98 -2.24
C GLN A 85 21.05 -6.80 -1.20
N GLN A 86 21.38 -6.40 0.03
CA GLN A 86 20.42 -6.39 1.15
C GLN A 86 19.52 -5.15 1.23
N GLN A 87 20.02 -3.97 0.85
CA GLN A 87 19.26 -2.72 0.93
C GLN A 87 19.51 -1.81 -0.29
N PRO A 88 18.52 -0.97 -0.67
CA PRO A 88 18.74 0.04 -1.69
C PRO A 88 19.65 1.14 -1.12
N TRP A 89 20.93 1.07 -1.47
CA TRP A 89 21.89 2.12 -1.18
C TRP A 89 21.84 3.19 -2.27
N ASP A 90 21.97 4.45 -1.88
CA ASP A 90 21.97 5.58 -2.82
C ASP A 90 23.39 5.92 -3.26
N MET A 91 24.37 5.71 -2.39
CA MET A 91 25.74 6.11 -2.63
C MET A 91 26.77 5.19 -1.98
N ILE A 92 27.95 5.08 -2.59
CA ILE A 92 29.17 4.54 -1.99
C ILE A 92 30.21 5.64 -1.93
N ILE A 93 30.83 5.80 -0.77
CA ILE A 93 32.01 6.64 -0.57
C ILE A 93 33.18 5.70 -0.22
N ALA A 94 34.24 5.77 -1.02
CA ALA A 94 35.45 4.98 -0.84
C ALA A 94 36.67 5.89 -0.67
N TYR A 95 37.73 5.38 -0.03
CA TYR A 95 38.89 6.16 0.37
C TYR A 95 40.17 5.55 -0.19
N ALA A 96 41.11 6.40 -0.61
CA ALA A 96 42.33 6.01 -1.29
C ALA A 96 43.34 5.26 -0.43
N ASP A 97 43.28 5.44 0.89
CA ASP A 97 44.16 4.77 1.85
C ASP A 97 43.76 3.31 2.12
N SER A 98 42.64 2.83 1.56
CA SER A 98 42.28 1.41 1.61
C SER A 98 42.95 0.59 0.51
N SER A 99 43.62 -0.49 0.92
CA SER A 99 44.16 -1.48 0.00
C SER A 99 43.11 -2.47 -0.53
N LEU A 100 41.95 -2.58 0.14
CA LEU A 100 40.85 -3.45 -0.27
C LEU A 100 39.91 -2.73 -1.26
N PHE A 101 39.55 -1.49 -0.96
CA PHE A 101 38.50 -0.74 -1.64
C PHE A 101 39.01 0.08 -2.84
N MET A 102 39.79 -0.56 -3.72
CA MET A 102 40.30 0.08 -4.94
C MET A 102 39.17 0.36 -5.96
N PRO A 103 39.27 1.43 -6.78
CA PRO A 103 38.20 1.83 -7.72
C PRO A 103 37.77 0.71 -8.67
N ALA A 104 38.73 -0.03 -9.23
CA ALA A 104 38.44 -1.13 -10.15
C ALA A 104 37.72 -2.31 -9.46
N VAL A 105 37.99 -2.53 -8.17
CA VAL A 105 37.34 -3.59 -7.39
C VAL A 105 35.90 -3.19 -7.08
N ILE A 106 35.69 -1.96 -6.62
CA ILE A 106 34.35 -1.44 -6.31
C ILE A 106 33.49 -1.35 -7.57
N GLY A 107 34.03 -0.78 -8.65
CA GLY A 107 33.32 -0.67 -9.93
C GLY A 107 32.83 -2.02 -10.42
N LYS A 108 33.70 -3.05 -10.33
CA LYS A 108 33.34 -4.43 -10.67
C LYS A 108 32.26 -5.00 -9.74
N GLN A 109 32.32 -4.74 -8.43
CA GLN A 109 31.28 -5.19 -7.49
C GLN A 109 29.93 -4.53 -7.77
N ILE A 110 29.90 -3.23 -8.07
CA ILE A 110 28.69 -2.50 -8.45
C ILE A 110 28.10 -3.09 -9.74
N GLU A 111 28.94 -3.31 -10.76
CA GLU A 111 28.54 -3.89 -12.04
C GLU A 111 27.99 -5.32 -11.86
N GLN A 112 28.67 -6.15 -11.07
CA GLN A 112 28.25 -7.52 -10.77
C GLN A 112 26.92 -7.57 -9.99
N ALA A 113 26.70 -6.61 -9.09
CA ALA A 113 25.45 -6.50 -8.34
C ALA A 113 24.30 -5.89 -9.16
N GLY A 114 24.57 -5.33 -10.35
CA GLY A 114 23.59 -4.56 -11.12
C GLY A 114 23.05 -3.35 -10.36
N ALA A 115 23.82 -2.82 -9.40
CA ALA A 115 23.34 -1.81 -8.47
C ALA A 115 23.33 -0.42 -9.11
N CYS A 116 22.14 0.20 -9.19
CA CYS A 116 22.00 1.60 -9.59
C CYS A 116 22.30 2.51 -8.38
N ILE A 117 23.60 2.79 -8.19
CA ILE A 117 24.17 3.51 -7.04
C ILE A 117 25.19 4.55 -7.50
N ARG A 118 25.27 5.67 -6.79
CA ARG A 118 26.29 6.69 -7.05
C ARG A 118 27.58 6.40 -6.29
N SER A 119 28.70 6.85 -6.81
CA SER A 119 30.01 6.49 -6.26
C SER A 119 30.95 7.68 -6.24
N ILE A 120 31.47 7.98 -5.05
CA ILE A 120 32.42 9.08 -4.81
C ILE A 120 33.70 8.48 -4.26
N TYR A 121 34.84 8.85 -4.83
CA TYR A 121 36.15 8.44 -4.35
C TYR A 121 36.87 9.61 -3.68
N LEU A 122 37.35 9.39 -2.47
CA LEU A 122 38.10 10.35 -1.66
C LEU A 122 39.58 9.99 -1.66
N ASP A 123 40.43 10.95 -2.03
CA ASP A 123 41.88 10.78 -2.11
C ASP A 123 42.61 11.79 -1.22
N ASP A 124 43.82 11.47 -0.79
CA ASP A 124 44.63 12.37 0.05
C ASP A 124 45.05 13.62 -0.73
N SER A 125 45.27 13.46 -2.04
CA SER A 125 45.69 14.55 -2.93
C SER A 125 45.10 14.39 -4.32
N TYR A 126 44.74 15.50 -4.95
CA TYR A 126 44.14 15.48 -6.27
C TYR A 126 45.17 15.14 -7.35
N SER A 127 44.87 14.14 -8.18
CA SER A 127 45.63 13.81 -9.40
C SER A 127 44.70 13.72 -10.60
N SER A 128 44.99 14.51 -11.65
CA SER A 128 44.23 14.45 -12.91
C SER A 128 44.34 13.10 -13.62
N THR A 129 45.47 12.40 -13.42
CA THR A 129 45.67 11.05 -13.96
C THR A 129 44.82 10.02 -13.20
N ASN A 130 44.73 10.13 -11.87
CA ASN A 130 43.89 9.26 -11.05
C ASN A 130 42.41 9.53 -11.33
N ALA A 131 42.00 10.80 -11.44
CA ALA A 131 40.63 11.19 -11.74
C ALA A 131 40.10 10.47 -12.99
N LEU A 132 40.88 10.46 -14.08
CA LEU A 132 40.50 9.76 -15.30
C LEU A 132 40.35 8.25 -15.10
N GLN A 133 41.28 7.60 -14.40
CA GLN A 133 41.23 6.16 -14.13
C GLN A 133 40.04 5.79 -13.24
N ILE A 134 39.75 6.61 -12.25
CA ILE A 134 38.65 6.42 -11.29
C ILE A 134 37.31 6.54 -12.02
N THR A 135 37.12 7.57 -12.84
CA THR A 135 35.92 7.71 -13.68
C THR A 135 35.77 6.56 -14.68
N GLN A 136 36.86 6.07 -15.26
CA GLN A 136 36.83 4.88 -16.13
C GLN A 136 36.41 3.60 -15.39
N CYS A 137 36.58 3.54 -14.06
CA CYS A 137 36.09 2.44 -13.23
C CYS A 137 34.61 2.63 -12.80
N GLY A 138 33.90 3.64 -13.32
CA GLY A 138 32.48 3.87 -13.03
C GLY A 138 32.22 4.76 -11.80
N PHE A 139 33.22 5.50 -11.31
CA PHE A 139 33.00 6.51 -10.27
C PHE A 139 32.41 7.80 -10.84
N HIS A 140 31.45 8.35 -10.11
CA HIS A 140 30.70 9.54 -10.50
C HIS A 140 31.40 10.83 -10.07
N ASP A 141 32.16 10.80 -8.96
CA ASP A 141 32.99 11.93 -8.56
C ASP A 141 34.31 11.48 -7.91
N TYR A 142 35.29 12.37 -7.97
CA TYR A 142 36.63 12.22 -7.40
C TYR A 142 37.01 13.52 -6.68
N LEU A 143 37.21 13.41 -5.38
CA LEU A 143 37.43 14.53 -4.47
C LEU A 143 38.63 14.26 -3.58
N THR A 144 39.16 15.31 -2.95
CA THR A 144 40.15 15.17 -1.89
C THR A 144 39.50 15.18 -0.52
N GLU A 145 40.09 14.48 0.45
CA GLU A 145 39.54 14.36 1.81
C GLU A 145 39.33 15.72 2.50
N GLN A 146 40.13 16.73 2.17
CA GLN A 146 40.05 18.05 2.81
C GLN A 146 38.90 18.93 2.28
N GLU A 147 38.26 18.55 1.18
CA GLU A 147 37.21 19.34 0.52
C GLU A 147 35.81 19.03 1.10
N HIS A 148 35.61 19.26 2.41
CA HIS A 148 34.35 18.90 3.09
C HIS A 148 33.10 19.55 2.47
N GLU A 149 33.16 20.82 2.10
CA GLU A 149 32.03 21.52 1.45
C GLU A 149 31.73 20.95 0.07
N ARG A 150 32.77 20.59 -0.68
CA ARG A 150 32.64 19.97 -2.01
C ARG A 150 32.06 18.57 -1.90
N LEU A 151 32.41 17.82 -0.85
CA LEU A 151 31.82 16.51 -0.56
C LEU A 151 30.30 16.65 -0.32
N LEU A 152 29.87 17.59 0.51
CA LEU A 152 28.43 17.83 0.74
C LEU A 152 27.70 18.16 -0.56
N PHE A 153 28.28 19.05 -1.38
CA PHE A 153 27.70 19.40 -2.67
C PHE A 153 27.66 18.22 -3.65
N ALA A 154 28.74 17.43 -3.74
CA ALA A 154 28.81 16.26 -4.62
C ALA A 154 27.79 15.21 -4.21
N VAL A 155 27.66 14.93 -2.89
CA VAL A 155 26.65 13.99 -2.39
C VAL A 155 25.24 14.48 -2.77
N GLN A 156 24.98 15.79 -2.66
CA GLN A 156 23.68 16.36 -3.02
C GLN A 156 23.36 16.21 -4.51
N ARG A 157 24.33 16.59 -5.35
CA ARG A 157 24.22 16.54 -6.80
C ARG A 157 23.94 15.12 -7.27
N GLU A 158 24.72 14.17 -6.77
CA GLU A 158 24.62 12.77 -7.18
C GLU A 158 23.34 12.10 -6.64
N ALA A 159 22.94 12.40 -5.40
CA ALA A 159 21.68 11.89 -4.85
C ALA A 159 20.47 12.41 -5.64
N LEU A 160 20.46 13.69 -6.02
CA LEU A 160 19.41 14.26 -6.87
C LEU A 160 19.42 13.64 -8.27
N ALA A 161 20.60 13.47 -8.88
CA ALA A 161 20.73 12.82 -10.17
C ALA A 161 20.17 11.39 -10.14
N LEU A 162 20.46 10.62 -9.09
CA LEU A 162 19.92 9.28 -8.89
C LEU A 162 18.40 9.27 -8.71
N LYS A 163 17.86 10.21 -7.91
CA LYS A 163 16.41 10.36 -7.73
C LYS A 163 15.72 10.66 -9.06
N ASN A 164 16.28 11.57 -9.86
CA ASN A 164 15.73 11.92 -11.17
C ASN A 164 15.76 10.74 -12.14
N GLU A 165 16.85 9.99 -12.19
CA GLU A 165 16.98 8.79 -13.03
C GLU A 165 15.98 7.70 -12.60
N ARG A 166 15.87 7.44 -11.29
CA ARG A 166 14.87 6.50 -10.74
C ARG A 166 13.44 6.93 -11.08
N THR A 167 13.15 8.23 -11.01
CA THR A 167 11.83 8.79 -11.34
C THR A 167 11.54 8.64 -12.84
N ALA A 168 12.50 8.97 -13.71
CA ALA A 168 12.36 8.83 -15.15
C ALA A 168 12.04 7.37 -15.55
N LEU A 169 12.80 6.41 -15.02
CA LEU A 169 12.56 4.98 -15.26
C LEU A 169 11.17 4.54 -14.76
N SER A 170 10.71 5.05 -13.61
CA SER A 170 9.36 4.74 -13.13
C SER A 170 8.27 5.37 -14.00
N SER A 171 8.46 6.59 -14.50
CA SER A 171 7.50 7.26 -15.37
C SER A 171 7.39 6.58 -16.74
N GLU A 172 8.50 6.12 -17.30
CA GLU A 172 8.50 5.36 -18.56
C GLU A 172 7.73 4.04 -18.43
N SER A 173 7.90 3.34 -17.29
CA SER A 173 7.13 2.13 -16.99
C SER A 173 5.63 2.43 -16.85
N VAL A 174 5.25 3.52 -16.16
CA VAL A 174 3.85 3.92 -15.99
C VAL A 174 3.23 4.34 -17.33
N LEU A 175 3.99 5.00 -18.20
CA LEU A 175 3.54 5.39 -19.53
C LEU A 175 3.28 4.15 -20.39
N ALA A 176 4.21 3.21 -20.45
CA ALA A 176 4.04 1.95 -21.19
C ALA A 176 2.84 1.13 -20.70
N GLU A 177 2.59 1.14 -19.38
CA GLU A 177 1.41 0.51 -18.78
C GLU A 177 0.11 1.23 -19.13
N ALA A 178 0.09 2.56 -19.09
CA ALA A 178 -1.07 3.36 -19.48
C ALA A 178 -1.42 3.19 -20.96
N GLU A 179 -0.41 3.12 -21.84
CA GLU A 179 -0.57 2.83 -23.27
C GLU A 179 -1.15 1.42 -23.50
N ALA A 180 -0.61 0.41 -22.81
CA ALA A 180 -1.15 -0.95 -22.87
C ALA A 180 -2.61 -1.03 -22.36
N LYS A 181 -2.92 -0.33 -21.26
CA LYS A 181 -4.27 -0.24 -20.70
C LYS A 181 -5.25 0.47 -21.64
N SER A 182 -4.82 1.57 -22.27
CA SER A 182 -5.62 2.30 -23.26
C SER A 182 -5.99 1.42 -24.45
N LYS A 183 -5.01 0.67 -24.98
CA LYS A 183 -5.23 -0.28 -26.08
C LYS A 183 -6.24 -1.37 -25.71
N LEU A 184 -6.13 -1.96 -24.51
CA LEU A 184 -7.07 -2.96 -24.02
C LEU A 184 -8.48 -2.41 -23.80
N LEU A 185 -8.62 -1.18 -23.28
CA LEU A 185 -9.94 -0.56 -23.11
C LEU A 185 -10.62 -0.34 -24.45
N LEU A 186 -9.89 0.15 -25.45
CA LEU A 186 -10.39 0.30 -26.82
C LEU A 186 -10.85 -1.04 -27.41
N ASP A 187 -10.08 -2.10 -27.21
CA ASP A 187 -10.42 -3.45 -27.71
C ASP A 187 -11.60 -4.10 -26.95
N SER A 188 -11.87 -3.69 -25.71
CA SER A 188 -12.94 -4.23 -24.86
C SER A 188 -14.31 -3.54 -25.03
N THR A 189 -14.38 -2.45 -25.79
CA THR A 189 -15.64 -1.73 -26.01
C THR A 189 -16.59 -2.52 -26.90
N ALA A 190 -17.86 -2.62 -26.50
CA ALA A 190 -18.91 -3.31 -27.28
C ALA A 190 -19.35 -2.51 -28.53
N ASP A 191 -19.04 -1.21 -28.58
CA ASP A 191 -19.29 -0.35 -29.72
C ASP A 191 -18.14 -0.47 -30.72
N ALA A 192 -18.46 -0.47 -32.02
CA ALA A 192 -17.46 -0.41 -33.08
C ALA A 192 -16.91 1.02 -33.20
N ILE A 193 -15.62 1.20 -32.90
CA ILE A 193 -14.96 2.50 -32.84
C ILE A 193 -13.78 2.53 -33.81
N ALA A 194 -13.68 3.61 -34.59
CA ALA A 194 -12.52 3.92 -35.40
C ALA A 194 -12.12 5.40 -35.28
N TYR A 195 -10.84 5.67 -35.49
CA TYR A 195 -10.27 7.00 -35.52
C TYR A 195 -9.82 7.33 -36.94
N VAL A 196 -10.16 8.53 -37.41
CA VAL A 196 -9.85 9.03 -38.74
C VAL A 196 -9.12 10.35 -38.64
N ALA A 197 -7.93 10.44 -39.24
CA ALA A 197 -7.17 11.68 -39.38
C ALA A 197 -6.88 11.93 -40.87
N ASP A 198 -7.05 13.17 -41.33
CA ASP A 198 -6.88 13.56 -42.74
C ASP A 198 -7.63 12.67 -43.75
N GLY A 199 -8.77 12.10 -43.34
CA GLY A 199 -9.61 11.20 -44.15
C GLY A 199 -9.15 9.75 -44.19
N MET A 200 -8.08 9.39 -43.45
CA MET A 200 -7.49 8.06 -43.37
C MET A 200 -7.81 7.41 -42.01
N LEU A 201 -8.10 6.12 -42.01
CA LEU A 201 -8.27 5.34 -40.78
C LEU A 201 -6.90 5.14 -40.11
N ILE A 202 -6.72 5.73 -38.94
CA ILE A 202 -5.47 5.63 -38.16
C ILE A 202 -5.51 4.50 -37.14
N HIS A 203 -6.71 4.14 -36.66
CA HIS A 203 -6.90 3.04 -35.72
C HIS A 203 -8.35 2.58 -35.73
N ALA A 204 -8.60 1.28 -35.53
CA ALA A 204 -9.94 0.72 -35.35
C ALA A 204 -9.91 -0.42 -34.32
N ASN A 205 -10.96 -0.53 -33.50
CA ASN A 205 -11.08 -1.66 -32.58
C ASN A 205 -11.59 -2.92 -33.31
N ASN A 206 -11.40 -4.09 -32.70
CA ASN A 206 -11.76 -5.37 -33.32
C ASN A 206 -13.25 -5.46 -33.69
N VAL A 207 -14.14 -4.87 -32.89
CA VAL A 207 -15.59 -4.84 -33.16
C VAL A 207 -15.90 -4.10 -34.47
N PHE A 208 -15.19 -3.00 -34.76
CA PHE A 208 -15.33 -2.26 -36.02
C PHE A 208 -14.88 -3.09 -37.23
N VAL A 209 -13.77 -3.82 -37.10
CA VAL A 209 -13.23 -4.70 -38.14
C VAL A 209 -14.19 -5.86 -38.44
N GLU A 210 -14.69 -6.52 -37.39
CA GLU A 210 -15.65 -7.63 -37.50
C GLU A 210 -16.98 -7.16 -38.12
N GLN A 211 -17.49 -6.00 -37.71
CA GLN A 211 -18.75 -5.46 -38.20
C GLN A 211 -18.69 -5.12 -39.70
N LEU A 212 -17.52 -4.72 -40.22
CA LEU A 212 -17.26 -4.49 -41.64
C LEU A 212 -16.76 -5.73 -42.39
N GLY A 213 -16.60 -6.87 -41.71
CA GLY A 213 -16.29 -8.16 -42.33
C GLY A 213 -14.84 -8.33 -42.79
N PHE A 214 -13.90 -7.59 -42.20
CA PHE A 214 -12.46 -7.75 -42.45
C PHE A 214 -11.82 -8.73 -41.46
N ASN A 215 -10.64 -9.25 -41.77
CA ASN A 215 -10.00 -10.30 -40.97
C ASN A 215 -9.01 -9.75 -39.93
N SER A 216 -8.49 -8.53 -40.14
CA SER A 216 -7.55 -7.89 -39.22
C SER A 216 -7.65 -6.36 -39.27
N VAL A 217 -7.22 -5.70 -38.19
CA VAL A 217 -7.13 -4.23 -38.11
C VAL A 217 -6.14 -3.69 -39.16
N GLU A 218 -5.06 -4.43 -39.42
CA GLU A 218 -4.04 -4.10 -40.42
C GLU A 218 -4.58 -4.03 -41.87
N ASP A 219 -5.69 -4.72 -42.16
CA ASP A 219 -6.34 -4.69 -43.49
C ASP A 219 -7.08 -3.37 -43.75
N ILE A 220 -7.44 -2.63 -42.70
CA ILE A 220 -8.25 -1.41 -42.74
C ILE A 220 -7.41 -0.15 -42.42
N GLU A 221 -6.38 -0.28 -41.60
CA GLU A 221 -5.46 0.81 -41.28
C GLU A 221 -4.85 1.43 -42.54
N LEU A 222 -4.72 2.76 -42.53
CA LEU A 222 -4.22 3.55 -43.65
C LEU A 222 -5.05 3.45 -44.94
N GLN A 223 -6.32 3.04 -44.85
CA GLN A 223 -7.28 3.18 -45.95
C GLN A 223 -8.13 4.46 -45.80
N PRO A 224 -8.52 5.10 -46.91
CA PRO A 224 -9.46 6.22 -46.86
C PRO A 224 -10.81 5.77 -46.30
N PHE A 225 -11.32 6.44 -45.25
CA PHE A 225 -12.64 6.10 -44.69
C PHE A 225 -13.77 6.18 -45.74
N MET A 226 -13.61 7.04 -46.75
CA MET A 226 -14.58 7.20 -47.84
C MET A 226 -14.77 5.95 -48.70
N ASP A 227 -13.79 5.05 -48.76
CA ASP A 227 -13.87 3.82 -49.57
C ASP A 227 -14.86 2.81 -48.98
N PHE A 228 -15.19 2.97 -47.70
CA PHE A 228 -16.16 2.14 -46.96
C PHE A 228 -17.59 2.71 -47.01
N VAL A 229 -17.84 3.78 -47.77
CA VAL A 229 -19.13 4.49 -47.80
C VAL A 229 -19.81 4.26 -49.16
N ALA A 230 -21.11 3.97 -49.16
CA ALA A 230 -21.86 3.80 -50.40
C ALA A 230 -21.90 5.11 -51.22
N LYS A 231 -21.86 5.00 -52.56
CA LYS A 231 -21.78 6.15 -53.49
C LYS A 231 -22.90 7.17 -53.32
N ASP A 232 -24.09 6.72 -52.93
CA ASP A 232 -25.26 7.58 -52.76
C ASP A 232 -25.12 8.50 -51.52
N ASP A 233 -24.32 8.09 -50.53
CA ASP A 233 -24.17 8.77 -49.22
C ASP A 233 -22.85 9.55 -49.08
N GLU A 234 -21.91 9.43 -50.02
CA GLU A 234 -20.61 10.16 -49.99
C GLU A 234 -20.77 11.68 -49.83
N SER A 235 -21.80 12.26 -50.45
CA SER A 235 -22.04 13.70 -50.43
C SER A 235 -22.44 14.23 -49.05
N GLN A 236 -23.09 13.37 -48.26
CA GLN A 236 -23.55 13.67 -46.91
C GLN A 236 -22.38 13.60 -45.92
N ILE A 237 -21.52 12.59 -46.01
CA ILE A 237 -20.33 12.46 -45.16
C ILE A 237 -19.31 13.57 -45.42
N ARG A 238 -19.06 13.93 -46.68
CA ARG A 238 -18.18 15.08 -47.00
C ARG A 238 -18.65 16.39 -46.39
N LYS A 239 -19.96 16.55 -46.15
CA LYS A 239 -20.52 17.73 -45.49
C LYS A 239 -20.29 17.69 -43.97
N ILE A 240 -20.41 16.50 -43.37
CA ILE A 240 -20.22 16.26 -41.93
C ILE A 240 -18.74 16.42 -41.55
N LEU A 241 -17.82 15.79 -42.28
CA LEU A 241 -16.37 15.93 -42.05
C LEU A 241 -15.91 17.40 -42.15
N ARG A 242 -16.40 18.16 -43.14
CA ARG A 242 -16.13 19.59 -43.25
C ARG A 242 -16.70 20.44 -42.11
N GLN A 243 -17.77 19.98 -41.44
CA GLN A 243 -18.33 20.66 -40.28
C GLN A 243 -17.51 20.37 -39.01
N LEU A 244 -16.99 19.14 -38.87
CA LEU A 244 -16.06 18.76 -37.79
C LEU A 244 -14.73 19.51 -37.91
N ASP A 245 -14.16 19.60 -39.11
CA ASP A 245 -12.95 20.38 -39.40
C ASP A 245 -13.13 21.88 -39.10
N ALA A 246 -14.37 22.37 -39.21
CA ALA A 246 -14.75 23.75 -38.88
C ALA A 246 -15.03 23.96 -37.37
N GLY A 247 -14.83 22.94 -36.53
CA GLY A 247 -14.95 23.02 -35.07
C GLY A 247 -16.35 22.73 -34.51
N ALA A 248 -17.24 22.11 -35.28
CA ALA A 248 -18.52 21.65 -34.73
C ALA A 248 -18.31 20.42 -33.82
N SER A 249 -18.80 20.46 -32.59
CA SER A 249 -18.59 19.40 -31.59
C SER A 249 -19.82 18.52 -31.32
N ASP A 250 -20.97 18.82 -31.94
CA ASP A 250 -22.26 18.22 -31.59
C ASP A 250 -23.08 17.98 -32.87
N LEU A 251 -22.75 16.91 -33.59
CA LEU A 251 -23.41 16.51 -34.83
C LEU A 251 -24.39 15.37 -34.54
N PRO A 252 -25.59 15.37 -35.14
CA PRO A 252 -26.56 14.33 -34.92
C PRO A 252 -26.08 12.99 -35.50
N ASP A 253 -26.44 11.90 -34.83
CA ASP A 253 -26.27 10.55 -35.34
C ASP A 253 -26.87 10.46 -36.75
N THR A 254 -26.09 9.91 -37.68
CA THR A 254 -26.42 9.93 -39.11
C THR A 254 -26.55 8.51 -39.63
N GLN A 255 -27.71 8.17 -40.17
CA GLN A 255 -27.92 6.90 -40.88
C GLN A 255 -27.25 6.95 -42.25
N LEU A 256 -26.37 5.98 -42.50
CA LEU A 256 -25.54 5.88 -43.70
C LEU A 256 -25.39 4.42 -44.10
N LYS A 257 -25.14 4.19 -45.39
CA LYS A 257 -24.76 2.88 -45.88
C LYS A 257 -23.25 2.72 -45.96
N LEU A 258 -22.73 1.73 -45.22
CA LEU A 258 -21.34 1.31 -45.32
C LEU A 258 -21.21 0.09 -46.24
N VAL A 259 -20.09 0.02 -46.96
CA VAL A 259 -19.73 -1.08 -47.85
C VAL A 259 -18.76 -2.01 -47.12
N ASP A 260 -19.15 -3.26 -46.95
CA ASP A 260 -18.31 -4.28 -46.30
C ASP A 260 -17.23 -4.86 -47.23
N ALA A 261 -16.32 -5.68 -46.69
CA ALA A 261 -15.24 -6.33 -47.45
C ALA A 261 -15.72 -7.16 -48.66
N GLY A 262 -16.99 -7.58 -48.66
CA GLY A 262 -17.65 -8.32 -49.74
C GLY A 262 -18.39 -7.45 -50.76
N GLN A 263 -18.25 -6.12 -50.69
CA GLN A 263 -19.02 -5.12 -51.45
C GLN A 263 -20.54 -5.11 -51.21
N ASN A 264 -20.99 -5.56 -50.03
CA ASN A 264 -22.41 -5.45 -49.67
C ASN A 264 -22.65 -4.16 -48.88
N GLU A 265 -23.77 -3.50 -49.18
CA GLU A 265 -24.22 -2.31 -48.45
C GLU A 265 -24.93 -2.71 -47.15
N ARG A 266 -24.62 -2.03 -46.05
CA ARG A 266 -25.28 -2.18 -44.75
C ARG A 266 -25.71 -0.83 -44.20
N ASP A 267 -26.95 -0.73 -43.78
CA ASP A 267 -27.46 0.46 -43.09
C ASP A 267 -26.91 0.50 -41.65
N VAL A 268 -26.20 1.57 -41.31
CA VAL A 268 -25.56 1.77 -40.01
C VAL A 268 -25.82 3.19 -39.53
N GLU A 269 -26.03 3.36 -38.23
CA GLU A 269 -26.10 4.69 -37.63
C GLU A 269 -24.71 5.07 -37.11
N ILE A 270 -24.18 6.20 -37.59
CA ILE A 270 -22.81 6.63 -37.28
C ILE A 270 -22.86 7.91 -36.45
N ALA A 271 -22.17 7.87 -35.31
CA ALA A 271 -21.88 9.05 -34.50
C ALA A 271 -20.45 9.53 -34.78
N PHE A 272 -20.27 10.84 -34.90
CA PHE A 272 -18.97 11.47 -35.10
C PHE A 272 -18.64 12.38 -33.93
N ALA A 273 -17.43 12.26 -33.38
CA ALA A 273 -16.94 13.12 -32.32
C ALA A 273 -15.53 13.61 -32.65
N THR A 274 -15.18 14.80 -32.16
CA THR A 274 -13.79 15.27 -32.19
C THR A 274 -13.00 14.58 -31.08
N ALA A 275 -11.83 14.05 -31.41
CA ALA A 275 -10.96 13.35 -30.47
C ALA A 275 -9.49 13.72 -30.73
N SER A 276 -8.61 13.28 -29.85
CA SER A 276 -7.17 13.33 -30.09
C SER A 276 -6.56 11.95 -29.91
N HIS A 277 -5.69 11.58 -30.85
CA HIS A 277 -4.91 10.35 -30.83
C HIS A 277 -3.45 10.75 -31.02
N ASP A 278 -2.56 10.30 -30.13
CA ASP A 278 -1.14 10.69 -30.09
C ASP A 278 -0.85 12.20 -30.11
N GLY A 279 -1.77 13.01 -29.57
CA GLY A 279 -1.64 14.47 -29.50
C GLY A 279 -2.03 15.21 -30.79
N GLU A 280 -2.43 14.49 -31.84
CA GLU A 280 -2.98 15.05 -33.07
C GLU A 280 -4.51 15.08 -33.04
N SER A 281 -5.13 16.06 -33.71
CA SER A 281 -6.58 16.20 -33.78
C SER A 281 -7.15 15.22 -34.80
N CYS A 282 -8.07 14.36 -34.37
CA CYS A 282 -8.69 13.34 -35.21
C CYS A 282 -10.21 13.28 -35.02
N THR A 283 -10.90 12.62 -35.93
CA THR A 283 -12.33 12.34 -35.83
C THR A 283 -12.54 10.93 -35.33
N GLN A 284 -13.25 10.78 -34.22
CA GLN A 284 -13.74 9.50 -33.74
C GLN A 284 -15.06 9.16 -34.42
N ILE A 285 -15.17 7.93 -34.91
CA ILE A 285 -16.33 7.36 -35.59
C ILE A 285 -16.82 6.19 -34.74
N ILE A 286 -18.10 6.21 -34.37
CA ILE A 286 -18.74 5.15 -33.59
C ILE A 286 -19.90 4.59 -34.41
N LEU A 287 -19.88 3.30 -34.71
CA LEU A 287 -20.97 2.60 -35.39
C LEU A 287 -21.95 2.06 -34.36
N ARG A 288 -23.18 2.55 -34.37
CA ARG A 288 -24.28 2.03 -33.54
C ARG A 288 -25.08 1.03 -34.37
N GLY A 289 -25.17 -0.19 -33.86
CA GLY A 289 -25.85 -1.29 -34.55
C GLY A 289 -27.34 -1.00 -34.78
N ALA A 290 -27.80 -1.17 -36.03
CA ALA A 290 -29.21 -1.11 -36.36
C ALA A 290 -29.99 -2.23 -35.64
N ALA A 291 -30.93 -1.84 -34.79
CA ALA A 291 -31.85 -2.73 -34.11
C ALA A 291 -32.58 -3.64 -35.11
N ALA A 292 -32.56 -4.95 -34.83
CA ALA A 292 -33.51 -5.89 -35.42
C ALA A 292 -34.94 -5.55 -34.92
N GLY A 293 -35.65 -4.76 -35.71
CA GLY A 293 -37.11 -4.78 -35.88
C GLY A 293 -38.03 -4.55 -34.68
N GLY A 294 -38.48 -3.30 -34.53
CA GLY A 294 -39.91 -3.00 -34.37
C GLY A 294 -40.49 -2.80 -32.95
N SER A 295 -40.73 -1.54 -32.59
CA SER A 295 -41.97 -1.00 -32.01
C SER A 295 -41.73 0.06 -30.92
N THR A 296 -41.97 1.31 -31.29
CA THR A 296 -42.51 2.44 -30.50
C THR A 296 -42.00 2.70 -29.07
N ASN A 297 -41.35 3.86 -28.95
CA ASN A 297 -41.23 4.67 -27.74
C ASN A 297 -42.43 4.58 -26.78
N THR A 298 -42.14 4.17 -25.54
CA THR A 298 -42.61 4.83 -24.31
C THR A 298 -41.67 4.45 -23.16
N ALA A 299 -40.94 5.41 -22.60
CA ALA A 299 -40.65 5.39 -21.17
C ALA A 299 -41.99 5.56 -20.40
N PRO A 300 -42.14 5.29 -19.08
CA PRO A 300 -41.11 5.07 -18.05
C PRO A 300 -41.47 3.99 -16.98
N THR A 301 -40.67 3.93 -15.91
CA THR A 301 -41.05 3.68 -14.50
C THR A 301 -41.43 2.27 -13.99
N ALA A 302 -40.72 1.91 -12.92
CA ALA A 302 -41.21 1.39 -11.65
C ALA A 302 -41.85 -0.01 -11.60
N ALA A 303 -41.15 -0.86 -10.84
CA ALA A 303 -41.66 -1.55 -9.65
C ALA A 303 -42.63 -2.75 -9.81
N ILE A 304 -42.16 -3.85 -9.22
CA ILE A 304 -42.88 -4.76 -8.32
C ILE A 304 -43.75 -5.88 -8.94
N ALA A 305 -43.44 -7.08 -8.42
CA ALA A 305 -44.29 -8.22 -8.11
C ALA A 305 -44.61 -9.27 -9.17
N GLU A 306 -44.24 -10.50 -8.76
CA GLU A 306 -45.05 -11.72 -8.79
C GLU A 306 -45.41 -12.25 -10.18
N ARG A 307 -45.08 -13.50 -10.54
CA ARG A 307 -45.62 -14.69 -9.89
C ARG A 307 -44.99 -15.93 -10.54
N ASP A 308 -44.77 -16.92 -9.70
CA ASP A 308 -44.69 -18.33 -10.05
C ASP A 308 -45.72 -18.75 -11.11
N THR A 309 -45.36 -19.69 -11.98
CA THR A 309 -45.87 -21.08 -11.97
C THR A 309 -45.58 -21.76 -13.30
N ALA A 310 -44.80 -22.85 -13.28
CA ALA A 310 -45.23 -24.17 -13.77
C ALA A 310 -44.04 -25.14 -13.84
N THR A 311 -44.19 -26.20 -13.06
CA THR A 311 -43.34 -27.38 -12.87
C THR A 311 -43.22 -28.26 -14.13
N PRO A 312 -42.28 -29.25 -14.11
CA PRO A 312 -41.67 -29.89 -15.28
C PRO A 312 -42.38 -31.18 -15.72
N SER A 313 -41.92 -31.75 -16.83
CA SER A 313 -42.14 -33.17 -17.12
C SER A 313 -40.84 -33.86 -17.49
N SER A 314 -40.58 -34.91 -16.73
CA SER A 314 -39.50 -35.89 -16.75
C SER A 314 -39.76 -37.00 -17.76
N THR A 315 -38.68 -37.57 -18.30
CA THR A 315 -38.44 -39.03 -18.51
C THR A 315 -37.08 -39.13 -19.21
N ASP A 316 -36.16 -40.07 -18.99
CA ASP A 316 -35.86 -41.10 -17.98
C ASP A 316 -34.62 -41.81 -18.55
N ALA A 317 -33.52 -41.95 -17.78
CA ALA A 317 -32.46 -42.97 -17.93
C ALA A 317 -31.23 -42.60 -17.07
N GLY A 318 -31.04 -43.28 -15.94
CA GLY A 318 -29.73 -43.40 -15.28
C GLY A 318 -28.96 -44.63 -15.78
N PRO A 319 -27.92 -45.08 -15.06
CA PRO A 319 -26.71 -44.35 -14.69
C PRO A 319 -25.47 -45.06 -15.29
N ALA A 320 -24.47 -44.33 -15.76
CA ALA A 320 -23.17 -44.90 -16.14
C ALA A 320 -22.03 -44.12 -15.47
N ALA A 321 -21.21 -44.86 -14.75
CA ALA A 321 -20.02 -44.41 -14.04
C ALA A 321 -18.81 -44.18 -14.98
N ALA A 322 -17.85 -43.39 -14.49
CA ALA A 322 -16.51 -43.07 -15.01
C ALA A 322 -16.49 -42.10 -16.22
N SER A 323 -15.77 -40.98 -16.22
CA SER A 323 -14.48 -40.64 -15.59
C SER A 323 -14.39 -39.14 -15.24
N PRO A 324 -13.48 -38.72 -14.35
CA PRO A 324 -13.20 -37.30 -14.14
C PRO A 324 -12.61 -36.75 -15.44
N ALA A 325 -13.27 -35.74 -16.01
CA ALA A 325 -12.69 -35.01 -17.12
C ALA A 325 -11.42 -34.34 -16.59
N ALA A 326 -10.27 -34.81 -17.08
CA ALA A 326 -9.00 -34.16 -16.90
C ALA A 326 -9.18 -32.68 -17.26
N VAL A 327 -8.81 -31.81 -16.32
CA VAL A 327 -8.74 -30.37 -16.52
C VAL A 327 -7.85 -30.14 -17.74
N SER A 328 -8.46 -29.81 -18.88
CA SER A 328 -7.74 -29.27 -20.01
C SER A 328 -7.32 -27.87 -19.61
N ILE A 329 -6.09 -27.75 -19.14
CA ILE A 329 -5.44 -26.49 -18.85
C ILE A 329 -5.34 -25.72 -20.18
N ALA A 330 -6.28 -24.82 -20.45
CA ALA A 330 -6.25 -23.91 -21.59
C ALA A 330 -5.25 -22.79 -21.26
N ILE A 331 -3.98 -23.07 -21.47
CA ILE A 331 -2.87 -22.26 -20.93
C ILE A 331 -2.46 -21.09 -21.84
N ASP A 332 -2.93 -21.03 -23.08
CA ASP A 332 -2.52 -20.02 -24.09
C ASP A 332 -3.71 -19.49 -24.91
N THR A 333 -4.77 -18.99 -24.25
CA THR A 333 -5.82 -18.24 -24.98
C THR A 333 -6.11 -16.90 -24.31
N PRO A 334 -6.31 -15.80 -25.07
CA PRO A 334 -6.80 -14.51 -24.55
C PRO A 334 -8.10 -14.66 -23.72
N SER A 335 -8.87 -15.73 -23.99
CA SER A 335 -10.09 -16.12 -23.29
C SER A 335 -9.90 -16.43 -21.80
N SER A 336 -8.71 -16.86 -21.38
CA SER A 336 -8.42 -17.29 -20.00
C SER A 336 -8.28 -16.10 -19.03
N LEU A 337 -7.75 -14.97 -19.49
CA LEU A 337 -7.59 -13.77 -18.68
C LEU A 337 -8.92 -13.04 -18.46
N HIS A 338 -9.77 -13.02 -19.49
CA HIS A 338 -11.13 -12.48 -19.39
C HIS A 338 -11.98 -13.28 -18.39
N ALA A 339 -11.87 -14.62 -18.42
CA ALA A 339 -12.51 -15.47 -17.43
C ALA A 339 -12.02 -15.24 -15.99
N LEU A 340 -10.74 -14.86 -15.81
CA LEU A 340 -10.20 -14.46 -14.51
C LEU A 340 -10.73 -13.10 -14.03
N ALA A 341 -10.93 -12.14 -14.94
CA ALA A 341 -11.46 -10.81 -14.62
C ALA A 341 -12.93 -10.84 -14.20
N GLU A 342 -13.70 -11.82 -14.70
CA GLU A 342 -15.11 -12.03 -14.37
C GLU A 342 -15.35 -13.01 -13.21
N LEU A 343 -14.28 -13.44 -12.51
CA LEU A 343 -14.40 -14.37 -11.39
C LEU A 343 -15.32 -13.80 -10.29
N ALA A 344 -16.40 -14.52 -10.02
CA ALA A 344 -17.28 -14.28 -8.89
C ALA A 344 -16.81 -15.05 -7.65
N GLY A 345 -17.00 -14.44 -6.47
CA GLY A 345 -16.63 -15.03 -5.18
C GLY A 345 -15.43 -14.35 -4.54
N LYS A 346 -14.90 -14.97 -3.48
CA LYS A 346 -13.78 -14.47 -2.68
C LYS A 346 -12.54 -15.31 -2.89
N GLY A 347 -11.38 -14.68 -2.82
CA GLY A 347 -10.11 -15.39 -2.91
C GLY A 347 -8.90 -14.47 -3.04
N MET A 348 -7.81 -15.06 -3.51
CA MET A 348 -6.51 -14.42 -3.69
C MET A 348 -6.12 -14.37 -5.17
N MET A 349 -5.60 -13.23 -5.60
CA MET A 349 -5.05 -12.97 -6.93
C MET A 349 -3.54 -12.80 -6.80
N TYR A 350 -2.77 -13.49 -7.63
CA TYR A 350 -1.32 -13.40 -7.68
C TYR A 350 -0.91 -12.96 -9.09
N PHE A 351 -0.12 -11.90 -9.17
CA PHE A 351 0.56 -11.49 -10.39
C PHE A 351 2.04 -11.87 -10.26
N VAL A 352 2.48 -12.85 -11.06
CA VAL A 352 3.83 -13.39 -11.06
C VAL A 352 4.57 -12.86 -12.28
N SER A 353 5.74 -12.28 -12.08
CA SER A 353 6.63 -11.77 -13.13
C SER A 353 8.06 -12.22 -12.88
N LEU A 354 8.83 -12.40 -13.96
CA LEU A 354 10.26 -12.62 -13.86
C LEU A 354 11.02 -11.28 -13.78
N CYS A 355 11.98 -11.17 -12.87
CA CYS A 355 12.91 -10.04 -12.80
C CYS A 355 14.27 -10.38 -13.44
N ASN A 356 15.05 -9.34 -13.76
CA ASN A 356 16.35 -9.45 -14.42
C ASN A 356 16.33 -10.21 -15.76
N VAL A 357 15.22 -10.09 -16.49
CA VAL A 357 14.95 -10.73 -17.78
C VAL A 357 16.07 -10.54 -18.80
N ALA A 358 16.59 -9.32 -18.90
CA ALA A 358 17.67 -8.99 -19.82
C ALA A 358 18.95 -9.81 -19.56
N ASN A 359 19.26 -10.08 -18.28
CA ASN A 359 20.49 -10.76 -17.88
C ASN A 359 20.48 -12.24 -18.29
N PHE A 360 19.37 -12.95 -18.10
CA PHE A 360 19.31 -14.35 -18.51
C PHE A 360 18.97 -14.52 -20.00
N ARG A 361 18.23 -13.58 -20.63
CA ARG A 361 18.10 -13.58 -22.09
C ARG A 361 19.43 -13.39 -22.80
N ALA A 362 20.37 -12.62 -22.23
CA ALA A 362 21.71 -12.46 -22.79
C ALA A 362 22.58 -13.72 -22.67
N ALA A 363 22.30 -14.57 -21.68
CA ALA A 363 23.04 -15.81 -21.42
C ALA A 363 22.53 -17.03 -22.22
N MET A 364 21.40 -16.89 -22.94
CA MET A 364 20.66 -18.01 -23.51
C MET A 364 20.24 -17.75 -24.95
N ASP A 365 20.11 -18.81 -25.76
CA ASP A 365 19.51 -18.70 -27.09
C ASP A 365 17.97 -18.75 -27.01
N PHE A 366 17.32 -18.40 -28.12
CA PHE A 366 15.85 -18.34 -28.20
C PHE A 366 15.17 -19.65 -27.78
N ASN A 367 15.72 -20.81 -28.19
CA ASN A 367 15.13 -22.11 -27.87
C ASN A 367 15.26 -22.46 -26.38
N SER A 368 16.42 -22.19 -25.78
CA SER A 368 16.64 -22.42 -24.35
C SER A 368 15.76 -21.51 -23.49
N HIS A 369 15.53 -20.27 -23.96
CA HIS A 369 14.62 -19.33 -23.31
C HIS A 369 13.16 -19.82 -23.36
N THR A 370 12.68 -20.28 -24.51
CA THR A 370 11.32 -20.85 -24.63
C THR A 370 11.15 -22.11 -23.76
N GLN A 371 12.15 -22.99 -23.72
CA GLN A 371 12.11 -24.18 -22.84
C GLN A 371 12.08 -23.82 -21.36
N LEU A 372 12.81 -22.79 -20.95
CA LEU A 372 12.80 -22.29 -19.58
C LEU A 372 11.41 -21.76 -19.19
N LEU A 373 10.77 -20.94 -20.04
CA LEU A 373 9.44 -20.41 -19.78
C LEU A 373 8.39 -21.53 -19.66
N GLN A 374 8.48 -22.56 -20.51
CA GLN A 374 7.61 -23.73 -20.42
C GLN A 374 7.83 -24.49 -19.10
N ALA A 375 9.09 -24.70 -18.70
CA ALA A 375 9.41 -25.37 -17.44
C ALA A 375 8.93 -24.58 -16.21
N ILE A 376 9.03 -23.24 -16.24
CA ILE A 376 8.49 -22.36 -15.20
C ILE A 376 6.98 -22.50 -15.12
N GLN A 377 6.29 -22.49 -16.25
CA GLN A 377 4.85 -22.62 -16.31
C GLN A 377 4.35 -23.97 -15.77
N GLU A 378 4.99 -25.07 -16.15
CA GLU A 378 4.71 -26.41 -15.59
C GLU A 378 4.98 -26.45 -14.08
N LYS A 379 6.01 -25.74 -13.61
CA LYS A 379 6.34 -25.66 -12.19
C LYS A 379 5.28 -24.88 -11.40
N ILE A 380 4.84 -23.73 -11.91
CA ILE A 380 3.75 -22.94 -11.32
C ILE A 380 2.48 -23.81 -11.25
N ALA A 381 2.10 -24.47 -12.34
CA ALA A 381 0.91 -25.33 -12.37
C ALA A 381 0.97 -26.47 -11.33
N SER A 382 2.16 -26.97 -10.99
CA SER A 382 2.33 -28.04 -9.99
C SER A 382 2.22 -27.58 -8.52
N LEU A 383 2.36 -26.28 -8.25
CA LEU A 383 2.36 -25.72 -6.90
C LEU A 383 1.00 -25.16 -6.48
N VAL A 384 0.18 -24.81 -7.46
CA VAL A 384 -1.10 -24.15 -7.23
C VAL A 384 -2.21 -25.21 -7.02
N PRO A 385 -3.21 -24.97 -6.14
CA PRO A 385 -4.32 -25.91 -5.91
C PRO A 385 -5.14 -26.26 -7.16
N ASP A 386 -5.76 -27.44 -7.17
CA ASP A 386 -6.58 -27.94 -8.29
C ASP A 386 -7.77 -27.04 -8.67
N ASN A 387 -8.26 -26.22 -7.74
CA ASN A 387 -9.36 -25.28 -7.95
C ASN A 387 -8.90 -23.87 -8.37
N ALA A 388 -7.61 -23.67 -8.59
CA ALA A 388 -7.09 -22.38 -9.00
C ALA A 388 -7.14 -22.19 -10.52
N HIS A 389 -7.17 -20.94 -10.92
CA HIS A 389 -7.14 -20.50 -12.30
C HIS A 389 -5.80 -19.85 -12.61
N ILE A 390 -5.15 -20.26 -13.69
CA ILE A 390 -3.85 -19.71 -14.14
C ILE A 390 -4.01 -19.22 -15.58
N ALA A 391 -3.51 -18.02 -15.87
CA ALA A 391 -3.41 -17.50 -17.23
C ALA A 391 -2.05 -16.84 -17.47
N ASN A 392 -1.53 -16.98 -18.69
CA ASN A 392 -0.41 -16.15 -19.14
C ASN A 392 -0.94 -14.74 -19.48
N TYR A 393 -0.37 -13.73 -18.85
CA TYR A 393 -0.72 -12.33 -19.10
C TYR A 393 0.00 -11.80 -20.34
N ALA A 394 1.32 -11.97 -20.37
CA ALA A 394 2.16 -11.68 -21.53
C ALA A 394 3.59 -12.19 -21.28
N GLY A 395 4.08 -13.11 -22.12
CA GLY A 395 5.45 -13.60 -22.11
C GLY A 395 5.83 -14.25 -20.79
N GLU A 396 6.54 -13.48 -19.95
CA GLU A 396 7.13 -13.92 -18.67
C GLU A 396 6.28 -13.54 -17.46
N ASN A 397 4.99 -13.26 -17.70
CA ASN A 397 4.03 -12.81 -16.70
C ASN A 397 2.84 -13.76 -16.63
N TRP A 398 2.45 -14.16 -15.42
CA TRP A 398 1.31 -15.03 -15.15
C TRP A 398 0.39 -14.42 -14.10
N VAL A 399 -0.91 -14.63 -14.29
CA VAL A 399 -1.95 -14.30 -13.31
C VAL A 399 -2.54 -15.59 -12.76
N ILE A 400 -2.63 -15.69 -11.44
CA ILE A 400 -3.16 -16.86 -10.74
C ILE A 400 -4.27 -16.39 -9.80
N ALA A 401 -5.48 -16.93 -9.95
CA ALA A 401 -6.55 -16.74 -8.97
C ALA A 401 -6.77 -18.04 -8.18
N VAL A 402 -6.70 -17.94 -6.86
CA VAL A 402 -6.95 -19.03 -5.93
C VAL A 402 -8.23 -18.70 -5.15
N PRO A 403 -9.33 -19.42 -5.37
CA PRO A 403 -10.55 -19.25 -4.59
C PRO A 403 -10.30 -19.50 -3.09
N GLU A 404 -11.03 -18.79 -2.24
CA GLU A 404 -10.93 -18.93 -0.77
C GLU A 404 -11.21 -20.38 -0.35
N SER A 405 -10.27 -20.95 0.41
CA SER A 405 -10.42 -22.24 1.09
C SER A 405 -10.24 -22.00 2.59
N GLU A 406 -10.78 -22.87 3.44
CA GLU A 406 -10.91 -22.72 4.92
C GLU A 406 -9.59 -22.49 5.70
N THR A 407 -8.45 -22.29 5.04
CA THR A 407 -7.12 -22.10 5.65
C THR A 407 -6.42 -20.83 5.13
N GLY A 408 -6.29 -19.84 6.02
CA GLY A 408 -5.64 -18.54 5.78
C GLY A 408 -4.11 -18.61 5.64
N ALA A 409 -3.62 -19.02 4.48
CA ALA A 409 -2.18 -19.11 4.16
C ALA A 409 -1.78 -18.31 2.92
N GLU A 410 -2.27 -17.08 2.79
CA GLU A 410 -2.15 -16.18 1.63
C GLU A 410 -0.70 -15.86 1.21
N ALA A 411 0.24 -15.79 2.17
CA ALA A 411 1.66 -15.52 1.93
C ALA A 411 2.49 -16.80 1.69
N SER A 412 1.92 -17.99 1.92
CA SER A 412 2.66 -19.26 1.81
C SER A 412 2.91 -19.64 0.35
N LEU A 413 1.87 -19.54 -0.51
CA LEU A 413 1.96 -19.88 -1.92
C LEU A 413 2.91 -18.95 -2.68
N GLY A 414 2.87 -17.63 -2.40
CA GLY A 414 3.83 -16.69 -2.99
C GLY A 414 5.28 -17.04 -2.67
N ARG A 415 5.56 -17.47 -1.43
CA ARG A 415 6.89 -17.94 -1.03
C ARG A 415 7.28 -19.25 -1.73
N GLU A 416 6.35 -20.19 -1.84
CA GLU A 416 6.58 -21.48 -2.52
C GLU A 416 6.91 -21.30 -4.00
N ILE A 417 6.20 -20.40 -4.68
CA ILE A 417 6.47 -20.06 -6.08
C ILE A 417 7.87 -19.47 -6.24
N CYS A 418 8.26 -18.46 -5.44
CA CYS A 418 9.62 -17.90 -5.50
C CYS A 418 10.70 -18.97 -5.26
N ASN A 419 10.54 -19.78 -4.20
CA ASN A 419 11.51 -20.83 -3.83
C ASN A 419 11.64 -21.94 -4.88
N ALA A 420 10.64 -22.12 -5.74
CA ALA A 420 10.66 -23.12 -6.79
C ALA A 420 11.22 -22.59 -8.12
N ILE A 421 10.94 -21.33 -8.46
CA ILE A 421 11.34 -20.72 -9.74
C ILE A 421 12.78 -20.21 -9.70
N ASP A 422 13.19 -19.54 -8.61
CA ASP A 422 14.52 -18.92 -8.53
C ASP A 422 15.66 -19.94 -8.75
N PRO A 423 15.65 -21.15 -8.13
CA PRO A 423 16.70 -22.16 -8.38
C PRO A 423 16.67 -22.74 -9.79
N LEU A 424 15.49 -22.82 -10.40
CA LEU A 424 15.32 -23.29 -11.77
C LEU A 424 16.05 -22.36 -12.74
N ILE A 425 15.86 -21.05 -12.58
CA ILE A 425 16.53 -20.03 -13.39
C ILE A 425 18.03 -20.00 -13.09
N SER A 426 18.46 -20.02 -11.82
CA SER A 426 19.89 -20.07 -11.44
C SER A 426 20.65 -21.24 -12.07
N THR A 427 20.02 -22.41 -12.17
CA THR A 427 20.66 -23.60 -12.78
C THR A 427 20.92 -23.39 -14.28
N HIS A 428 20.05 -22.62 -14.93
CA HIS A 428 20.11 -22.30 -16.34
C HIS A 428 21.03 -21.11 -16.66
N THR A 429 21.18 -20.16 -15.75
CA THR A 429 22.02 -18.96 -15.93
C THR A 429 23.44 -19.11 -15.39
N GLY A 430 23.67 -20.04 -14.45
CA GLY A 430 24.96 -20.22 -13.76
C GLY A 430 25.26 -19.16 -12.70
N ALA A 431 24.33 -18.22 -12.46
CA ALA A 431 24.42 -17.22 -11.40
C ALA A 431 23.73 -17.75 -10.13
N ALA A 432 24.54 -18.05 -9.11
CA ALA A 432 24.05 -18.49 -7.81
C ALA A 432 23.63 -17.27 -6.97
N ALA A 433 22.45 -17.36 -6.35
CA ALA A 433 21.90 -16.43 -5.34
C ALA A 433 21.10 -15.19 -5.80
N ASP A 434 20.83 -15.02 -7.10
CA ASP A 434 19.89 -13.99 -7.56
C ASP A 434 18.43 -14.40 -7.34
N LYS A 435 17.57 -13.42 -7.03
CA LYS A 435 16.12 -13.59 -7.09
C LYS A 435 15.63 -13.25 -8.48
N TYR A 436 14.85 -14.13 -9.07
CA TYR A 436 14.34 -14.02 -10.44
C TYR A 436 12.82 -13.92 -10.50
N THR A 437 12.14 -14.03 -9.36
CA THR A 437 10.69 -13.99 -9.28
C THR A 437 10.22 -12.76 -8.50
N ALA A 438 9.29 -12.00 -9.07
CA ALA A 438 8.55 -10.93 -8.41
C ALA A 438 7.07 -11.29 -8.38
N ILE A 439 6.44 -11.19 -7.20
CA ILE A 439 5.02 -11.55 -7.04
C ILE A 439 4.29 -10.43 -6.29
N GLY A 440 3.19 -9.97 -6.87
CA GLY A 440 2.21 -9.16 -6.16
C GLY A 440 0.96 -9.98 -5.87
N ILE A 441 0.39 -9.82 -4.68
CA ILE A 441 -0.74 -10.62 -4.21
C ILE A 441 -1.87 -9.66 -3.85
N SER A 442 -3.13 -9.90 -4.20
CA SER A 442 -4.27 -9.08 -3.77
C SER A 442 -5.45 -9.96 -3.42
N LYS A 443 -6.27 -9.58 -2.44
CA LYS A 443 -7.57 -10.24 -2.26
C LYS A 443 -8.56 -9.77 -3.35
N TYR A 444 -9.51 -10.62 -3.73
CA TYR A 444 -10.67 -10.28 -4.58
C TYR A 444 -11.98 -10.73 -3.94
N GLY A 445 -13.08 -10.06 -4.27
CA GLY A 445 -14.40 -10.31 -3.66
C GLY A 445 -14.57 -9.73 -2.25
N ILE A 446 -13.68 -8.83 -1.84
CA ILE A 446 -13.58 -8.23 -0.51
C ILE A 446 -13.59 -6.71 -0.66
N ALA A 447 -14.22 -5.95 0.25
CA ALA A 447 -14.28 -4.47 0.21
C ALA A 447 -14.59 -3.88 -1.19
N ASP A 448 -15.54 -4.46 -1.93
CA ASP A 448 -15.90 -4.09 -3.31
C ASP A 448 -14.78 -4.23 -4.36
N LEU A 449 -13.64 -4.88 -4.04
CA LEU A 449 -12.61 -5.22 -5.02
C LEU A 449 -13.08 -6.36 -5.91
N SER A 450 -13.40 -6.05 -7.16
CA SER A 450 -13.67 -7.07 -8.18
C SER A 450 -12.41 -7.89 -8.48
N ALA A 451 -12.57 -9.05 -9.15
CA ALA A 451 -11.42 -9.81 -9.63
C ALA A 451 -10.54 -8.99 -10.59
N GLN A 452 -11.16 -8.14 -11.42
CA GLN A 452 -10.46 -7.18 -12.27
C GLN A 452 -9.63 -6.17 -11.47
N ASP A 453 -10.21 -5.57 -10.42
CA ASP A 453 -9.46 -4.66 -9.55
C ASP A 453 -8.29 -5.38 -8.87
N ALA A 454 -8.51 -6.60 -8.39
CA ALA A 454 -7.47 -7.39 -7.75
C ALA A 454 -6.32 -7.75 -8.70
N ILE A 455 -6.57 -7.96 -9.99
CA ILE A 455 -5.53 -8.11 -11.01
C ILE A 455 -4.71 -6.82 -11.11
N GLU A 456 -5.36 -5.66 -11.21
CA GLU A 456 -4.65 -4.36 -11.27
C GLU A 456 -3.84 -4.10 -9.99
N LYS A 457 -4.40 -4.43 -8.82
CA LYS A 457 -3.70 -4.22 -7.54
C LYS A 457 -2.53 -5.17 -7.34
N SER A 458 -2.70 -6.45 -7.65
CA SER A 458 -1.61 -7.43 -7.61
C SER A 458 -0.52 -7.09 -8.63
N PHE A 459 -0.87 -6.61 -9.82
CA PHE A 459 0.08 -6.09 -10.80
C PHE A 459 0.94 -4.95 -10.23
N ASN A 460 0.30 -3.91 -9.70
CA ASN A 460 0.99 -2.74 -9.12
C ASN A 460 1.97 -3.13 -7.99
N VAL A 461 1.57 -4.09 -7.17
CA VAL A 461 2.44 -4.59 -6.09
C VAL A 461 3.58 -5.44 -6.63
N CYS A 462 3.33 -6.26 -7.65
CA CYS A 462 4.37 -7.03 -8.33
C CYS A 462 5.44 -6.10 -8.94
N ALA A 463 5.02 -5.00 -9.56
CA ALA A 463 5.92 -4.00 -10.12
C ALA A 463 6.90 -3.44 -9.07
N SER A 464 6.44 -3.25 -7.83
CA SER A 464 7.31 -2.82 -6.72
C SER A 464 8.35 -3.87 -6.29
N GLN A 465 8.14 -5.15 -6.64
CA GLN A 465 9.05 -6.26 -6.33
C GLN A 465 10.00 -6.61 -7.47
N LEU A 466 9.81 -6.07 -8.69
CA LEU A 466 10.67 -6.36 -9.84
C LEU A 466 12.15 -6.03 -9.63
N LYS A 467 12.46 -5.10 -8.71
CA LYS A 467 13.84 -4.71 -8.39
C LYS A 467 14.48 -5.55 -7.29
N THR A 468 13.69 -5.97 -6.31
CA THR A 468 14.19 -6.65 -5.10
C THR A 468 13.99 -8.16 -5.12
N GLY A 469 13.14 -8.65 -6.03
CA GLY A 469 12.63 -10.01 -6.04
C GLY A 469 11.82 -10.35 -4.79
N GLY A 470 11.11 -11.48 -4.84
CA GLY A 470 10.23 -11.96 -3.78
C GLY A 470 8.78 -11.54 -3.99
N PHE A 471 7.98 -11.62 -2.91
CA PHE A 471 6.54 -11.37 -2.97
C PHE A 471 6.11 -10.26 -2.02
N LYS A 472 5.03 -9.56 -2.38
CA LYS A 472 4.38 -8.57 -1.53
C LYS A 472 2.86 -8.65 -1.67
N VAL A 473 2.15 -8.48 -0.56
CA VAL A 473 0.69 -8.47 -0.52
C VAL A 473 0.19 -7.03 -0.62
N PHE A 474 -0.74 -6.80 -1.54
CA PHE A 474 -1.53 -5.61 -1.70
C PHE A 474 -2.44 -5.46 -0.50
N ALA A 475 -2.32 -4.29 0.11
CA ALA A 475 -3.12 -3.91 1.23
C ALA A 475 -3.75 -2.55 0.82
N PRO A 476 -5.07 -2.47 0.59
CA PRO A 476 -5.80 -1.25 0.25
C PRO A 476 -5.42 -0.04 1.10
N ARG A 477 -5.27 1.13 0.48
CA ARG A 477 -4.99 2.34 1.25
C ARG A 477 -6.17 2.69 2.16
N ILE A 478 -5.98 2.62 3.48
CA ILE A 478 -7.01 3.06 4.43
C ILE A 478 -7.08 4.58 4.48
N ASP A 479 -6.00 5.28 4.14
CA ASP A 479 -5.89 6.75 4.22
C ASP A 479 -6.93 7.51 3.37
N ASN A 480 -7.53 6.85 2.36
CA ASN A 480 -8.58 7.44 1.51
C ASN A 480 -10.01 7.13 1.98
N ALA A 481 -10.19 6.21 2.92
CA ALA A 481 -11.48 5.82 3.47
C ALA A 481 -11.66 6.44 4.87
N GLN A 482 -12.89 6.80 5.23
CA GLN A 482 -13.22 7.32 6.56
C GLN A 482 -14.37 6.52 7.19
N GLY A 483 -14.44 6.52 8.52
CA GLY A 483 -15.51 5.87 9.29
C GLY A 483 -15.67 4.38 8.95
N SER A 484 -16.92 3.96 8.76
CA SER A 484 -17.29 2.54 8.58
C SER A 484 -16.61 1.86 7.38
N ALA A 485 -16.29 2.59 6.31
CA ALA A 485 -15.60 2.03 5.14
C ALA A 485 -14.12 1.69 5.43
N ALA A 486 -13.44 2.55 6.20
CA ALA A 486 -12.08 2.31 6.66
C ALA A 486 -12.02 1.13 7.64
N LEU A 487 -13.00 1.06 8.57
CA LEU A 487 -13.13 -0.06 9.49
C LEU A 487 -13.33 -1.39 8.76
N ARG A 488 -14.30 -1.47 7.84
CA ARG A 488 -14.58 -2.69 7.06
C ARG A 488 -13.33 -3.17 6.35
N SER A 489 -12.63 -2.26 5.66
CA SER A 489 -11.37 -2.57 5.00
C SER A 489 -10.30 -3.07 5.99
N ALA A 490 -10.13 -2.40 7.14
CA ALA A 490 -9.15 -2.80 8.14
C ALA A 490 -9.40 -4.21 8.72
N MET A 491 -10.68 -4.54 8.94
CA MET A 491 -11.09 -5.86 9.43
C MET A 491 -10.87 -6.94 8.39
N GLU A 492 -11.31 -6.73 7.15
CA GLU A 492 -11.18 -7.74 6.08
C GLU A 492 -9.73 -7.99 5.63
N LEU A 493 -8.83 -7.04 5.91
CA LEU A 493 -7.40 -7.09 5.60
C LEU A 493 -6.52 -7.48 6.79
N ASP A 494 -7.10 -7.90 7.91
CA ASP A 494 -6.36 -8.30 9.13
C ASP A 494 -5.36 -7.24 9.62
N ARG A 495 -5.74 -5.96 9.51
CA ARG A 495 -4.88 -4.82 9.88
C ARG A 495 -5.06 -4.36 11.32
N LEU A 496 -6.11 -4.81 11.98
CA LEU A 496 -6.38 -4.49 13.38
C LEU A 496 -5.56 -5.39 14.31
N LYS A 497 -5.15 -4.81 15.43
CA LYS A 497 -4.48 -5.51 16.53
C LYS A 497 -4.89 -4.91 17.85
N ILE A 498 -4.85 -5.73 18.89
CA ILE A 498 -5.02 -5.27 20.26
C ILE A 498 -3.64 -5.07 20.90
N LYS A 499 -3.49 -3.96 21.61
CA LYS A 499 -2.41 -3.75 22.58
C LYS A 499 -2.99 -3.58 23.97
N TYR A 500 -2.19 -3.88 24.98
CA TYR A 500 -2.60 -3.94 26.37
C TYR A 500 -1.77 -2.95 27.18
N GLN A 501 -2.42 -2.18 28.04
CA GLN A 501 -1.75 -1.29 28.98
C GLN A 501 -2.13 -1.64 30.42
N PRO A 502 -1.18 -1.74 31.36
CA PRO A 502 -1.47 -2.11 32.74
C PRO A 502 -2.14 -0.96 33.52
N ILE A 503 -3.08 -1.32 34.38
CA ILE A 503 -3.67 -0.48 35.41
C ILE A 503 -3.12 -0.95 36.75
N ILE A 504 -2.42 -0.06 37.45
CA ILE A 504 -1.60 -0.42 38.62
C ILE A 504 -2.28 0.05 39.89
N GLY A 505 -2.42 -0.86 40.85
CA GLY A 505 -2.92 -0.53 42.18
C GLY A 505 -1.84 0.10 43.06
N LEU A 506 -2.14 1.23 43.69
CA LEU A 506 -1.22 1.91 44.60
C LEU A 506 -1.27 1.38 46.03
N HIS A 507 -2.33 0.66 46.42
CA HIS A 507 -2.56 0.28 47.82
C HIS A 507 -2.79 -1.22 47.99
N ASN A 508 -1.75 -2.01 47.67
CA ASN A 508 -1.68 -3.47 47.89
C ASN A 508 -2.83 -4.25 47.23
N GLN A 509 -3.05 -3.99 45.94
CA GLN A 509 -4.00 -4.71 45.09
C GLN A 509 -3.27 -5.85 44.38
N SER A 510 -3.80 -7.08 44.43
CA SER A 510 -3.17 -8.26 43.81
C SER A 510 -3.61 -8.51 42.36
N THR A 511 -4.57 -7.74 41.84
CA THR A 511 -5.12 -7.96 40.49
C THR A 511 -4.14 -7.46 39.44
N GLN A 512 -3.85 -8.31 38.45
CA GLN A 512 -3.08 -7.93 37.26
C GLN A 512 -4.03 -7.37 36.21
N TRP A 513 -4.30 -6.08 36.30
CA TRP A 513 -5.33 -5.44 35.50
C TRP A 513 -4.73 -4.76 34.26
N TYR A 514 -5.34 -4.98 33.10
CA TYR A 514 -4.99 -4.36 31.84
C TYR A 514 -6.22 -3.72 31.17
N GLU A 515 -5.97 -2.77 30.28
CA GLU A 515 -6.94 -2.23 29.33
C GLU A 515 -6.52 -2.51 27.89
N ALA A 516 -7.49 -2.87 27.05
CA ALA A 516 -7.30 -3.13 25.63
C ALA A 516 -7.41 -1.85 24.80
N PHE A 517 -6.45 -1.65 23.89
CA PHE A 517 -6.40 -0.55 22.92
C PHE A 517 -6.34 -1.12 21.51
N ILE A 518 -7.11 -0.52 20.60
CA ILE A 518 -7.11 -0.91 19.19
C ILE A 518 -5.99 -0.16 18.48
N PHE A 519 -5.10 -0.92 17.84
CA PHE A 519 -4.08 -0.43 16.94
C PHE A 519 -4.39 -0.91 15.51
N MET A 520 -3.99 -0.12 14.54
CA MET A 520 -4.14 -0.44 13.13
C MET A 520 -2.79 -0.32 12.43
N ARG A 521 -2.50 -1.24 11.50
CA ARG A 521 -1.39 -1.08 10.57
C ARG A 521 -1.79 -0.17 9.42
N ASN A 522 -1.07 0.93 9.26
CA ASN A 522 -1.20 1.79 8.10
C ASN A 522 -0.57 1.16 6.84
N ASP A 523 -0.64 1.86 5.72
CA ASP A 523 -0.19 1.35 4.42
C ASP A 523 1.33 1.18 4.32
N ALA A 524 2.09 1.86 5.19
CA ALA A 524 3.53 1.67 5.33
C ALA A 524 3.88 0.47 6.24
N GLY A 525 2.87 -0.23 6.79
CA GLY A 525 3.05 -1.33 7.73
C GLY A 525 3.35 -0.88 9.17
N ILE A 526 3.25 0.42 9.45
CA ILE A 526 3.49 1.00 10.76
C ILE A 526 2.22 0.87 11.59
N GLU A 527 2.35 0.37 12.82
CA GLU A 527 1.23 0.28 13.77
C GLU A 527 0.98 1.66 14.39
N GLN A 528 -0.27 2.13 14.29
CA GLN A 528 -0.74 3.39 14.86
C GLN A 528 -1.98 3.16 15.73
N ASP A 529 -2.20 4.07 16.67
CA ASP A 529 -3.39 4.08 17.49
C ASP A 529 -4.65 4.30 16.62
N ALA A 530 -5.70 3.52 16.84
CA ALA A 530 -6.92 3.57 16.05
C ALA A 530 -8.05 4.40 16.69
N SER A 531 -7.82 5.07 17.83
CA SER A 531 -8.81 5.92 18.53
C SER A 531 -9.53 6.88 17.59
N ALA A 532 -8.78 7.64 16.78
CA ALA A 532 -9.36 8.59 15.82
C ALA A 532 -10.32 7.92 14.80
N LEU A 533 -10.03 6.67 14.38
CA LEU A 533 -10.95 5.93 13.53
C LEU A 533 -12.19 5.53 14.33
N VAL A 534 -12.00 4.96 15.52
CA VAL A 534 -13.09 4.51 16.40
C VAL A 534 -14.03 5.67 16.74
N ASP A 535 -13.49 6.83 17.07
CA ASP A 535 -14.26 8.04 17.38
C ASP A 535 -15.02 8.58 16.16
N SER A 536 -14.49 8.34 14.95
CA SER A 536 -15.18 8.70 13.70
C SER A 536 -16.32 7.74 13.34
N LEU A 537 -16.43 6.58 14.01
CA LEU A 537 -17.50 5.63 13.77
C LEU A 537 -18.82 6.21 14.31
N GLY A 538 -19.75 6.50 13.41
CA GLY A 538 -21.13 6.79 13.77
C GLY A 538 -21.85 5.54 14.32
N ILE A 539 -23.11 5.73 14.74
CA ILE A 539 -23.99 4.62 15.11
C ILE A 539 -24.51 3.93 13.84
N GLU A 540 -23.91 2.80 13.51
CA GLU A 540 -24.33 1.96 12.40
C GLU A 540 -24.32 0.49 12.83
N LYS A 541 -25.25 -0.30 12.29
CA LYS A 541 -25.37 -1.72 12.65
C LYS A 541 -24.09 -2.50 12.33
N ASP A 542 -23.42 -2.16 11.23
CA ASP A 542 -22.19 -2.80 10.77
C ASP A 542 -21.01 -2.53 11.73
N ASN A 543 -20.98 -1.38 12.41
CA ASN A 543 -19.87 -1.00 13.27
C ASN A 543 -19.81 -1.84 14.56
N VAL A 544 -20.91 -2.50 14.94
CA VAL A 544 -20.94 -3.48 16.04
C VAL A 544 -19.98 -4.65 15.79
N ALA A 545 -19.63 -4.93 14.53
CA ALA A 545 -18.66 -5.98 14.19
C ALA A 545 -17.28 -5.72 14.80
N LEU A 546 -16.88 -4.45 14.97
CA LEU A 546 -15.62 -4.10 15.64
C LEU A 546 -15.62 -4.55 17.09
N ASP A 547 -16.69 -4.26 17.84
CA ASP A 547 -16.83 -4.67 19.23
C ASP A 547 -16.87 -6.20 19.36
N GLN A 548 -17.58 -6.88 18.45
CA GLN A 548 -17.61 -8.34 18.43
C GLN A 548 -16.23 -8.95 18.19
N TRP A 549 -15.49 -8.41 17.21
CA TRP A 549 -14.11 -8.81 16.95
C TRP A 549 -13.22 -8.58 18.17
N LEU A 550 -13.28 -7.38 18.76
CA LEU A 550 -12.47 -7.00 19.92
C LEU A 550 -12.74 -7.91 21.12
N VAL A 551 -14.00 -8.24 21.40
CA VAL A 551 -14.40 -9.17 22.46
C VAL A 551 -13.88 -10.57 22.20
N ASN A 552 -14.00 -11.09 20.98
CA ASN A 552 -13.51 -12.44 20.65
C ASN A 552 -11.99 -12.55 20.77
N GLU A 553 -11.26 -11.55 20.29
CA GLU A 553 -9.81 -11.48 20.42
C GLU A 553 -9.38 -11.35 21.89
N ALA A 554 -10.09 -10.56 22.69
CA ALA A 554 -9.88 -10.45 24.13
C ALA A 554 -10.08 -11.80 24.86
N ILE A 555 -11.15 -12.53 24.53
CA ILE A 555 -11.40 -13.89 25.05
C ILE A 555 -10.25 -14.83 24.67
N SER A 556 -9.84 -14.80 23.40
CA SER A 556 -8.75 -15.62 22.88
C SER A 556 -7.45 -15.36 23.66
N ALA A 557 -7.07 -14.09 23.82
CA ALA A 557 -5.89 -13.68 24.57
C ALA A 557 -5.94 -14.12 26.05
N LEU A 558 -7.10 -13.98 26.70
CA LEU A 558 -7.28 -14.37 28.10
C LEU A 558 -7.31 -15.88 28.30
N SER A 559 -7.86 -16.65 27.36
CA SER A 559 -8.07 -18.10 27.51
C SER A 559 -6.78 -18.86 27.85
N SER A 560 -5.65 -18.42 27.31
CA SER A 560 -4.34 -19.01 27.57
C SER A 560 -3.72 -18.53 28.89
N LEU A 561 -3.95 -17.25 29.25
CA LEU A 561 -3.31 -16.60 30.40
C LEU A 561 -4.00 -16.90 31.73
N VAL A 562 -5.33 -16.95 31.73
CA VAL A 562 -6.13 -17.14 32.94
C VAL A 562 -5.94 -18.53 33.54
N TYR A 563 -5.59 -19.52 32.72
CA TYR A 563 -5.24 -20.86 33.18
C TYR A 563 -4.00 -20.86 34.09
N GLU A 564 -3.02 -20.01 33.77
CA GLU A 564 -1.78 -19.88 34.53
C GLU A 564 -1.92 -18.87 35.69
N ASN A 565 -2.71 -17.81 35.50
CA ASN A 565 -2.94 -16.77 36.50
C ASN A 565 -4.40 -16.31 36.53
N SER A 566 -5.15 -16.77 37.54
CA SER A 566 -6.55 -16.40 37.74
C SER A 566 -6.78 -14.98 38.24
N GLN A 567 -5.72 -14.18 38.46
CA GLN A 567 -5.81 -12.80 38.93
C GLN A 567 -5.69 -11.76 37.79
N ILE A 568 -5.58 -12.20 36.54
CA ILE A 568 -5.58 -11.31 35.38
C ILE A 568 -7.00 -10.81 35.11
N SER A 569 -7.12 -9.50 34.89
CA SER A 569 -8.35 -8.84 34.45
C SER A 569 -8.05 -7.96 33.23
N LEU A 570 -8.94 -7.95 32.25
CA LEU A 570 -8.85 -7.12 31.06
C LEU A 570 -10.11 -6.28 30.88
N THR A 571 -9.96 -4.96 30.75
CA THR A 571 -11.04 -4.06 30.35
C THR A 571 -11.06 -3.91 28.83
N VAL A 572 -12.22 -4.14 28.22
CA VAL A 572 -12.46 -3.97 26.79
C VAL A 572 -13.38 -2.76 26.55
N PRO A 573 -12.94 -1.74 25.79
CA PRO A 573 -13.78 -0.60 25.45
C PRO A 573 -14.88 -0.97 24.46
N LEU A 574 -16.05 -0.36 24.62
CA LEU A 574 -17.20 -0.52 23.73
C LEU A 574 -17.47 0.77 22.95
N THR A 575 -17.84 0.61 21.68
CA THR A 575 -18.26 1.74 20.82
C THR A 575 -19.71 2.16 21.10
N SER A 576 -20.06 3.37 20.67
CA SER A 576 -21.45 3.87 20.73
C SER A 576 -22.43 2.96 19.99
N SER A 577 -22.00 2.27 18.93
CA SER A 577 -22.82 1.32 18.17
C SER A 577 -23.17 0.08 19.02
N ALA A 578 -22.20 -0.46 19.76
CA ALA A 578 -22.44 -1.56 20.70
C ALA A 578 -23.34 -1.14 21.86
N VAL A 579 -23.10 0.04 22.45
CA VAL A 579 -23.90 0.57 23.57
C VAL A 579 -25.36 0.78 23.16
N ALA A 580 -25.61 1.32 21.96
CA ALA A 580 -26.95 1.55 21.46
C ALA A 580 -27.69 0.26 21.03
N SER A 581 -26.96 -0.84 20.81
CA SER A 581 -27.51 -2.09 20.28
C SER A 581 -27.97 -3.07 21.37
N GLY A 582 -29.29 -3.27 21.47
CA GLY A 582 -29.85 -4.30 22.35
C GLY A 582 -29.45 -5.73 21.95
N GLU A 583 -29.30 -6.00 20.66
CA GLU A 583 -28.85 -7.29 20.11
C GLU A 583 -27.40 -7.60 20.55
N PHE A 584 -26.54 -6.58 20.59
CA PHE A 584 -25.15 -6.75 21.03
C PHE A 584 -25.06 -7.17 22.50
N ALA A 585 -25.86 -6.56 23.38
CA ALA A 585 -25.85 -6.93 24.80
C ALA A 585 -26.22 -8.40 25.03
N GLU A 586 -27.20 -8.92 24.27
CA GLU A 586 -27.60 -10.32 24.34
C GLU A 586 -26.52 -11.25 23.77
N TRP A 587 -25.94 -10.87 22.63
CA TRP A 587 -24.82 -11.59 22.03
C TRP A 587 -23.62 -11.65 22.98
N LEU A 588 -23.25 -10.52 23.60
CA LEU A 588 -22.11 -10.42 24.51
C LEU A 588 -22.25 -11.39 25.69
N LEU A 589 -23.42 -11.42 26.32
CA LEU A 589 -23.69 -12.33 27.43
C LEU A 589 -23.63 -13.80 26.99
N ALA A 590 -24.17 -14.14 25.82
CA ALA A 590 -24.10 -15.49 25.28
C ALA A 590 -22.65 -15.92 24.98
N THR A 591 -21.86 -15.05 24.35
CA THR A 591 -20.45 -15.27 24.04
C THR A 591 -19.63 -15.46 25.32
N MET A 592 -19.88 -14.63 26.34
CA MET A 592 -19.24 -14.76 27.65
C MET A 592 -19.57 -16.08 28.33
N GLN A 593 -20.83 -16.49 28.33
CA GLN A 593 -21.24 -17.77 28.90
C GLN A 593 -20.58 -18.97 28.18
N ALA A 594 -20.36 -18.86 26.86
CA ALA A 594 -19.69 -19.90 26.08
C ALA A 594 -18.18 -19.97 26.33
N SER A 595 -17.53 -18.84 26.59
CA SER A 595 -16.06 -18.74 26.77
C SER A 595 -15.51 -19.50 27.98
N SER A 596 -16.35 -19.80 28.98
CA SER A 596 -15.95 -20.41 30.25
C SER A 596 -14.89 -19.63 31.05
N LEU A 597 -14.63 -18.36 30.71
CA LEU A 597 -13.73 -17.50 31.47
C LEU A 597 -14.34 -17.16 32.84
N PRO A 598 -13.52 -17.04 33.90
CA PRO A 598 -13.97 -16.45 35.16
C PRO A 598 -14.49 -15.04 34.92
N LYS A 599 -15.61 -14.70 35.57
CA LYS A 599 -16.30 -13.42 35.36
C LYS A 599 -15.46 -12.20 35.74
N ASP A 600 -14.53 -12.38 36.67
CA ASP A 600 -13.62 -11.33 37.14
C ASP A 600 -12.45 -11.05 36.17
N CYS A 601 -12.27 -11.88 35.13
CA CYS A 601 -11.15 -11.72 34.19
C CYS A 601 -11.43 -10.76 33.04
N LEU A 602 -12.69 -10.39 32.81
CA LEU A 602 -13.08 -9.51 31.73
C LEU A 602 -14.11 -8.47 32.22
N SER A 603 -13.82 -7.21 31.94
CA SER A 603 -14.69 -6.07 32.20
C SER A 603 -14.88 -5.24 30.94
N PHE A 604 -15.92 -4.42 30.92
CA PHE A 604 -16.24 -3.58 29.75
C PHE A 604 -16.26 -2.11 30.12
N SER A 605 -15.80 -1.26 29.22
CA SER A 605 -15.81 0.19 29.43
C SER A 605 -16.65 0.93 28.40
N ILE A 606 -17.26 2.03 28.84
CA ILE A 606 -17.94 3.02 28.00
C ILE A 606 -17.41 4.40 28.38
N THR A 607 -17.45 5.37 27.48
CA THR A 607 -17.04 6.75 27.79
C THR A 607 -18.14 7.48 28.55
N ALA A 608 -17.77 8.52 29.31
CA ALA A 608 -18.73 9.40 29.96
C ALA A 608 -19.68 10.08 28.96
N GLU A 609 -19.18 10.44 27.78
CA GLU A 609 -19.96 11.00 26.68
C GLU A 609 -21.01 10.01 26.17
N GLN A 610 -20.62 8.75 25.89
CA GLN A 610 -21.57 7.68 25.54
C GLN A 610 -22.62 7.46 26.63
N GLY A 611 -22.20 7.52 27.90
CA GLY A 611 -23.08 7.41 29.05
C GLY A 611 -24.08 8.57 29.15
N GLN A 612 -23.73 9.76 28.66
CA GLN A 612 -24.60 10.94 28.64
C GLN A 612 -25.55 10.92 27.43
N ASP A 613 -25.02 10.70 26.23
CA ASP A 613 -25.77 10.73 24.98
C ASP A 613 -26.76 9.56 24.86
N TYR A 614 -26.44 8.42 25.48
CA TYR A 614 -27.23 7.19 25.44
C TYR A 614 -27.57 6.68 26.85
N GLU A 615 -27.88 7.58 27.79
CA GLU A 615 -28.07 7.25 29.22
C GLU A 615 -28.96 6.02 29.47
N ALA A 616 -30.11 5.93 28.78
CA ALA A 616 -31.04 4.83 28.97
C ALA A 616 -30.46 3.47 28.52
N GLN A 617 -29.77 3.45 27.38
CA GLN A 617 -29.13 2.27 26.80
C GLN A 617 -27.90 1.87 27.61
N SER A 618 -27.03 2.82 27.94
CA SER A 618 -25.86 2.64 28.80
C SER A 618 -26.24 2.05 30.14
N LYS A 619 -27.25 2.62 30.80
CA LYS A 619 -27.77 2.09 32.07
C LYS A 619 -28.30 0.67 31.93
N ALA A 620 -29.04 0.37 30.86
CA ALA A 620 -29.57 -0.97 30.62
C ALA A 620 -28.45 -2.00 30.39
N LEU A 621 -27.43 -1.64 29.61
CA LEU A 621 -26.26 -2.49 29.34
C LEU A 621 -25.46 -2.77 30.62
N LEU A 622 -25.08 -1.72 31.36
CA LEU A 622 -24.30 -1.85 32.58
C LEU A 622 -25.05 -2.63 33.67
N THR A 623 -26.38 -2.42 33.79
CA THR A 623 -27.22 -3.22 34.69
C THR A 623 -27.20 -4.70 34.31
N LYS A 624 -27.33 -5.02 33.00
CA LYS A 624 -27.26 -6.41 32.52
C LYS A 624 -25.90 -7.06 32.79
N LEU A 625 -24.81 -6.32 32.58
CA LEU A 625 -23.45 -6.80 32.88
C LEU A 625 -23.30 -7.13 34.37
N LEU A 626 -23.72 -6.21 35.24
CA LEU A 626 -23.68 -6.36 36.69
C LEU A 626 -24.53 -7.55 37.17
N GLU A 627 -25.76 -7.70 36.67
CA GLU A 627 -26.65 -8.84 36.99
C GLU A 627 -26.05 -10.20 36.59
N ASN A 628 -25.18 -10.21 35.57
CA ASN A 628 -24.47 -11.41 35.14
C ASN A 628 -23.10 -11.57 35.80
N GLY A 629 -22.69 -10.64 36.67
CA GLY A 629 -21.46 -10.67 37.45
C GLY A 629 -20.22 -10.17 36.72
N PHE A 630 -20.40 -9.44 35.61
CA PHE A 630 -19.31 -8.72 34.93
C PHE A 630 -19.17 -7.32 35.48
N LYS A 631 -17.95 -6.82 35.51
CA LYS A 631 -17.65 -5.46 35.96
C LYS A 631 -17.68 -4.47 34.81
N SER A 632 -17.97 -3.23 35.13
CA SER A 632 -18.05 -2.13 34.18
C SER A 632 -17.25 -0.92 34.62
N THR A 633 -16.72 -0.19 33.64
CA THR A 633 -15.96 1.05 33.84
C THR A 633 -16.59 2.18 33.04
N ILE A 634 -16.67 3.37 33.60
CA ILE A 634 -16.91 4.60 32.82
C ILE A 634 -15.60 5.37 32.70
N THR A 635 -15.20 5.69 31.47
CA THR A 635 -13.94 6.36 31.14
C THR A 635 -14.13 7.85 30.86
N ASP A 636 -13.03 8.58 30.86
CA ASP A 636 -12.99 10.02 30.57
C ASP A 636 -13.91 10.88 31.43
N VAL A 637 -14.13 10.48 32.68
CA VAL A 637 -15.03 11.20 33.59
C VAL A 637 -14.40 12.53 34.02
N GLY A 638 -15.00 13.62 33.55
CA GLY A 638 -14.75 14.99 34.01
C GLY A 638 -15.51 15.35 35.30
N SER A 639 -15.20 16.53 35.85
CA SER A 639 -15.88 17.04 37.06
C SER A 639 -17.37 17.30 36.88
N ASP A 640 -17.81 17.56 35.66
CA ASP A 640 -19.20 17.83 35.28
C ASP A 640 -19.99 16.58 34.89
N GLN A 641 -19.31 15.43 34.71
CA GLN A 641 -19.91 14.18 34.24
C GLN A 641 -20.21 13.16 35.36
N LEU A 642 -20.02 13.54 36.64
CA LEU A 642 -20.35 12.71 37.80
C LEU A 642 -21.83 12.30 37.88
N ALA A 643 -22.73 13.05 37.24
CA ALA A 643 -24.14 12.68 37.15
C ALA A 643 -24.35 11.35 36.39
N VAL A 644 -23.56 11.11 35.35
CA VAL A 644 -23.61 9.88 34.53
C VAL A 644 -23.18 8.66 35.36
N VAL A 645 -22.11 8.82 36.16
CA VAL A 645 -21.63 7.79 37.09
C VAL A 645 -22.75 7.39 38.06
N LYS A 646 -23.48 8.37 38.61
CA LYS A 646 -24.60 8.12 39.52
C LYS A 646 -25.76 7.39 38.85
N ALA A 647 -26.05 7.72 37.60
CA ALA A 647 -27.16 7.14 36.84
C ALA A 647 -26.89 5.70 36.42
N CYS A 648 -25.66 5.42 35.97
CA CYS A 648 -25.23 4.14 35.40
C CYS A 648 -24.65 3.17 36.45
N ARG A 649 -24.12 3.67 37.57
CA ARG A 649 -23.52 2.91 38.67
C ARG A 649 -22.47 1.87 38.22
N PRO A 650 -21.36 2.30 37.60
CA PRO A 650 -20.27 1.39 37.24
C PRO A 650 -19.48 0.94 38.48
N ASP A 651 -18.73 -0.16 38.35
CA ASP A 651 -17.79 -0.64 39.37
C ASP A 651 -16.55 0.27 39.45
N TYR A 652 -16.15 0.82 38.31
CA TYR A 652 -14.93 1.61 38.16
C TYR A 652 -15.16 2.93 37.42
N VAL A 653 -14.37 3.93 37.77
CA VAL A 653 -14.39 5.26 37.14
C VAL A 653 -12.96 5.64 36.75
N GLN A 654 -12.68 5.72 35.45
CA GLN A 654 -11.45 6.30 34.93
C GLN A 654 -11.64 7.81 34.80
N LEU A 655 -10.86 8.57 35.56
CA LEU A 655 -10.88 10.02 35.55
C LEU A 655 -10.17 10.54 34.31
N HIS A 656 -10.71 11.59 33.70
CA HIS A 656 -10.12 12.25 32.54
C HIS A 656 -8.71 12.82 32.86
N THR A 657 -7.82 12.86 31.86
CA THR A 657 -6.41 13.31 32.01
C THR A 657 -6.27 14.75 32.51
N SER A 658 -7.32 15.57 32.37
CA SER A 658 -7.37 16.93 32.90
C SER A 658 -7.16 17.01 34.42
N PHE A 659 -7.47 15.94 35.17
CA PHE A 659 -7.19 15.84 36.61
C PHE A 659 -5.72 15.59 36.92
N THR A 660 -4.95 15.00 36.01
CA THR A 660 -3.54 14.66 36.20
C THR A 660 -2.59 15.69 35.61
N GLU A 661 -2.89 16.24 34.43
CA GLU A 661 -2.08 17.27 33.75
C GLU A 661 -1.85 18.52 34.60
N LYS A 662 -2.83 18.89 35.43
CA LYS A 662 -2.80 20.10 36.26
C LYS A 662 -2.31 19.89 37.69
N LEU A 663 -1.83 18.68 38.05
CA LEU A 663 -1.33 18.40 39.41
C LEU A 663 -0.03 19.14 39.72
N ASN A 664 0.80 19.40 38.71
CA ASN A 664 2.08 20.09 38.87
C ASN A 664 1.98 21.62 38.80
N ALA A 665 0.81 22.17 38.45
CA ALA A 665 0.58 23.61 38.50
C ALA A 665 0.39 24.04 39.97
N GLU A 666 0.86 25.23 40.35
CA GLU A 666 0.71 25.80 41.70
C GLU A 666 -0.76 26.15 42.07
N GLU A 667 -1.74 25.69 41.31
CA GLU A 667 -3.16 25.89 41.59
C GLU A 667 -3.69 24.79 42.53
N ASP A 668 -3.87 25.14 43.81
CA ASP A 668 -4.36 24.24 44.87
C ASP A 668 -5.71 23.54 44.54
N ASN A 669 -6.53 24.12 43.67
CA ASN A 669 -7.89 23.65 43.39
C ASN A 669 -7.96 22.27 42.69
N THR A 670 -6.95 21.88 41.89
CA THR A 670 -7.00 20.60 41.15
C THR A 670 -6.95 19.40 42.10
N LYS A 671 -6.12 19.46 43.15
CA LYS A 671 -6.01 18.38 44.15
C LYS A 671 -7.30 18.21 44.95
N GLU A 672 -7.94 19.32 45.31
CA GLU A 672 -9.23 19.29 46.01
C GLU A 672 -10.34 18.75 45.11
N ALA A 673 -10.37 19.16 43.83
CA ALA A 673 -11.30 18.63 42.85
C ALA A 673 -11.14 17.10 42.67
N LEU A 674 -9.90 16.61 42.58
CA LEU A 674 -9.61 15.18 42.49
C LEU A 674 -10.05 14.42 43.75
N LYS A 675 -9.73 14.92 44.95
CA LYS A 675 -10.21 14.31 46.21
C LYS A 675 -11.73 14.29 46.32
N SER A 676 -12.38 15.36 45.87
CA SER A 676 -13.84 15.45 45.81
C SER A 676 -14.42 14.41 44.85
N ALA A 677 -13.85 14.26 43.65
CA ALA A 677 -14.27 13.25 42.67
C ALA A 677 -14.11 11.82 43.22
N ILE A 678 -12.96 11.52 43.86
CA ILE A 678 -12.71 10.22 44.52
C ILE A 678 -13.77 9.95 45.61
N SER A 679 -14.07 10.94 46.45
CA SER A 679 -15.08 10.80 47.51
C SER A 679 -16.47 10.56 46.92
N GLN A 680 -16.85 11.32 45.89
CA GLN A 680 -18.17 11.20 45.27
C GLN A 680 -18.35 9.85 44.54
N ALA A 681 -17.32 9.36 43.86
CA ALA A 681 -17.36 8.04 43.25
C ALA A 681 -17.47 6.93 44.33
N GLY A 682 -16.74 7.07 45.44
CA GLY A 682 -16.83 6.16 46.58
C GLY A 682 -18.22 6.14 47.24
N GLU A 683 -18.91 7.27 47.31
CA GLU A 683 -20.32 7.33 47.76
C GLU A 683 -21.29 6.58 46.82
N MET A 684 -20.86 6.31 45.58
CA MET A 684 -21.61 5.55 44.58
C MET A 684 -21.14 4.10 44.46
N ASP A 685 -20.31 3.62 45.40
CA ASP A 685 -19.67 2.31 45.41
C ASP A 685 -18.73 2.06 44.21
N ALA A 686 -18.27 3.11 43.53
CA ALA A 686 -17.37 3.04 42.39
C ALA A 686 -15.92 3.34 42.78
N VAL A 687 -14.96 2.62 42.19
CA VAL A 687 -13.53 2.77 42.46
C VAL A 687 -12.85 3.61 41.38
N CYS A 688 -12.16 4.68 41.79
CA CYS A 688 -11.48 5.58 40.85
C CYS A 688 -10.13 5.06 40.35
N ILE A 689 -9.83 5.41 39.10
CA ILE A 689 -8.55 5.19 38.42
C ILE A 689 -8.11 6.55 37.85
N ALA A 690 -6.87 6.97 38.14
CA ALA A 690 -6.28 8.14 37.49
C ALA A 690 -5.57 7.73 36.20
N THR A 691 -5.91 8.39 35.09
CA THR A 691 -5.27 8.18 33.78
C THR A 691 -4.28 9.29 33.47
N GLY A 692 -3.42 9.10 32.45
CA GLY A 692 -2.48 10.12 32.00
C GLY A 692 -1.27 10.34 32.90
N VAL A 693 -0.86 9.33 33.68
CA VAL A 693 0.37 9.40 34.49
C VAL A 693 1.60 9.33 33.58
N ASN A 694 2.21 10.47 33.31
CA ASN A 694 3.32 10.61 32.35
C ASN A 694 4.66 10.91 33.02
N THR A 695 4.67 11.22 34.32
CA THR A 695 5.91 11.46 35.09
C THR A 695 5.88 10.85 36.50
N ALA A 696 7.07 10.67 37.07
CA ALA A 696 7.25 10.28 38.48
C ALA A 696 6.61 11.28 39.46
N ALA A 697 6.58 12.56 39.10
CA ALA A 697 5.97 13.61 39.91
C ALA A 697 4.45 13.42 40.01
N ASP A 698 3.79 13.13 38.89
CA ASP A 698 2.34 12.87 38.85
C ASP A 698 1.98 11.70 39.78
N LEU A 699 2.75 10.61 39.68
CA LEU A 699 2.57 9.43 40.53
C LEU A 699 2.71 9.75 42.02
N ALA A 700 3.75 10.50 42.41
CA ALA A 700 3.99 10.89 43.80
C ALA A 700 2.89 11.81 44.36
N GLN A 701 2.32 12.66 43.52
CA GLN A 701 1.19 13.50 43.90
C GLN A 701 -0.11 12.70 44.05
N LEU A 702 -0.40 11.81 43.10
CA LEU A 702 -1.57 10.93 43.12
C LEU A 702 -1.56 9.99 44.33
N TRP A 703 -0.39 9.51 44.76
CA TRP A 703 -0.28 8.72 45.98
C TRP A 703 -0.84 9.46 47.22
N GLN A 704 -0.69 10.78 47.29
CA GLN A 704 -1.16 11.60 48.42
C GLN A 704 -2.66 11.89 48.38
N THR A 705 -3.33 11.63 47.24
CA THR A 705 -4.77 11.86 47.10
C THR A 705 -5.58 10.66 47.59
N GLY A 706 -4.93 9.51 47.78
CA GLY A 706 -5.55 8.24 48.18
C GLY A 706 -6.22 7.51 47.02
N ILE A 707 -5.83 7.81 45.78
CA ILE A 707 -6.42 7.15 44.61
C ILE A 707 -6.00 5.67 44.57
N PRO A 708 -6.93 4.72 44.37
CA PRO A 708 -6.59 3.30 44.43
C PRO A 708 -5.76 2.79 43.25
N TYR A 709 -6.00 3.32 42.05
CA TYR A 709 -5.39 2.84 40.80
C TYR A 709 -4.88 3.98 39.91
N VAL A 710 -3.86 3.68 39.13
CA VAL A 710 -3.24 4.59 38.16
C VAL A 710 -2.91 3.91 36.84
N GLN A 711 -2.89 4.70 35.77
CA GLN A 711 -2.53 4.28 34.42
C GLN A 711 -1.84 5.42 33.66
N GLY A 712 -0.84 5.09 32.86
CA GLY A 712 -0.17 6.08 32.01
C GLY A 712 1.15 5.62 31.42
N THR A 713 1.69 6.41 30.49
CA THR A 713 2.88 6.06 29.70
C THR A 713 4.17 5.97 30.51
N TYR A 714 4.24 6.66 31.66
CA TYR A 714 5.37 6.55 32.59
C TYR A 714 5.52 5.15 33.17
N LEU A 715 4.39 4.46 33.37
CA LEU A 715 4.37 3.10 33.91
C LEU A 715 4.69 2.11 32.80
N GLN A 716 3.88 2.11 31.75
CA GLN A 716 4.10 1.34 30.54
C GLN A 716 3.23 1.89 29.40
N ALA A 717 3.78 2.02 28.21
CA ALA A 717 2.97 2.24 27.01
C ALA A 717 2.25 0.94 26.59
N PRO A 718 1.17 1.01 25.77
CA PRO A 718 0.48 -0.20 25.29
C PRO A 718 1.42 -1.16 24.54
N LEU A 719 1.42 -2.44 24.92
CA LEU A 719 2.24 -3.51 24.31
C LEU A 719 1.39 -4.62 23.70
N GLY A 720 1.96 -5.41 22.79
CA GLY A 720 1.25 -6.54 22.15
C GLY A 720 0.99 -7.75 23.07
N SER A 721 1.47 -7.73 24.32
CA SER A 721 1.32 -8.81 25.29
C SER A 721 1.07 -8.28 26.70
N MET A 722 0.30 -9.01 27.49
CA MET A 722 0.05 -8.73 28.92
C MET A 722 1.22 -9.22 29.79
N SER A 723 2.39 -8.59 29.65
CA SER A 723 3.65 -9.05 30.27
C SER A 723 4.23 -8.07 31.30
N TYR A 724 3.38 -7.26 31.95
CA TYR A 724 3.82 -6.33 32.98
C TYR A 724 4.13 -7.05 34.31
N GLU A 725 5.24 -6.70 34.95
CA GLU A 725 5.64 -7.25 36.26
C GLU A 725 5.02 -6.41 37.39
N PHE A 726 3.91 -6.89 37.97
CA PHE A 726 3.21 -6.21 39.07
C PHE A 726 3.93 -6.31 40.43
N SER A 727 5.05 -7.02 40.52
CA SER A 727 5.80 -7.26 41.76
C SER A 727 6.61 -6.07 42.27
N ASP A 728 6.87 -5.07 41.43
CA ASP A 728 7.94 -4.10 41.67
C ASP A 728 7.49 -2.78 42.33
N ILE A 729 6.18 -2.62 42.58
CA ILE A 729 5.58 -1.37 43.09
C ILE A 729 4.96 -1.52 44.49
N ALA A 730 4.89 -2.74 45.03
CA ALA A 730 4.28 -3.06 46.34
C ALA A 730 5.14 -2.67 47.56
#